data_AF-A0A834F9K4-F1
#
_entry.id   AF-A0A834F9K4-F1
#
_cell.length_a   1.000
_cell.length_b   1.000
_cell.length_c   1.000
_cell.angle_alpha   90.00
_cell.angle_beta   90.00
_cell.angle_gamma   90.00
#
_symmetry.space_group_name_H-M   'P 1'
#
loop_
_entity.id
_entity.type
_entity.pdbx_description
1 polymer ?
#
loop_
_entity_poly.entity_id
_entity_poly.type
_entity_poly.pdbx_seq_one_letter_code
_entity_poly.pdbx_strand_id
1 'polypeptide(L)'
;MWTNGLSFSDKPHVSEQWSVKEEPRPPEEPDNSAALKSACCTALTEMSLDDSSALHIVQENGVYIIAKLILPEEGGAAAASLQCYAFRTLRFLFSVERNRPLFKRLFPTDLFELFIDVGHYARDLAAYEELQTVVSLYTEEKLEALREGIRSVDQSRPPLKVISGYSILEHLGTGAFGSVFKVQKQSGQNLLALKEVNLHNPAFGKDKRSRDSNVEKIISELTIIKEQMTHPNVVKYYKTFLDGEKLYIVMELIEGVPLAEHFTSLKEKQQRFTEDRIWNVFIQVCLALRYLHKEKRIVHRDLTPNNIMLGEKDKVTITDFGLAKQKQENSKLTSVVGTILYSCPEVVKNEPYGEKADIWALGCILYQMATLKPPFYSSNMLSLASKIVEAEYEPVEEGVFSERVPQMIRWCLTPDAEQRPDVVVVSSRISDLMMRLMDGLYTSHNALERRAERDRKRAQKCFMGKQAGEAVCCNSCQENPPVRADPLTHSSSVACSSVHGEQEVNQDSRSSSCVPADKNVATVDFCALKFKPRPVSAGICVSQKMLRQIHDPIQKLLVQLHKVIFITQLPPSLSADVERRLVEKFKKSLFQLGSDPYDLKVELSKLLQASPELIEINGATSGWWSLLHPPTRDPESPDSPADRYVTDGVTYQQMQGIIEKLLEQNNYYRSTQSS
;
A
#
# COMPACT_ATOMS: atom_id res chain seq x y z
N MET A 1 -3.54 -14.33 -11.91
CA MET A 1 -4.02 -15.17 -13.04
C MET A 1 -3.14 -15.00 -14.30
N TRP A 2 -1.86 -14.60 -14.14
CA TRP A 2 -0.94 -14.25 -15.23
C TRP A 2 0.48 -14.80 -14.90
N THR A 3 0.59 -16.08 -14.55
CA THR A 3 1.80 -16.64 -13.91
C THR A 3 2.27 -18.00 -14.44
N ASN A 4 1.69 -18.51 -15.53
CA ASN A 4 2.11 -19.79 -16.12
C ASN A 4 2.87 -19.57 -17.44
N GLY A 5 4.10 -19.07 -17.33
CA GLY A 5 5.10 -19.15 -18.38
C GLY A 5 5.89 -20.45 -18.24
N LEU A 6 5.97 -21.22 -19.32
CA LEU A 6 6.59 -22.55 -19.41
C LEU A 6 8.02 -22.61 -18.85
N SER A 7 8.30 -23.58 -17.97
CA SER A 7 9.66 -24.03 -17.69
C SER A 7 10.05 -25.13 -18.66
N PHE A 8 11.09 -24.91 -19.47
CA PHE A 8 11.81 -26.00 -20.14
C PHE A 8 13.08 -26.31 -19.35
N SER A 9 13.25 -27.59 -18.99
CA SER A 9 14.46 -28.11 -18.33
C SER A 9 15.27 -28.96 -19.31
N ASP A 10 16.59 -28.93 -19.15
CA ASP A 10 17.57 -29.63 -19.99
C ASP A 10 17.34 -31.14 -20.11
N LYS A 11 17.61 -31.68 -21.32
CA LYS A 11 18.21 -33.02 -21.57
C LYS A 11 18.48 -33.26 -23.09
N PRO A 12 19.36 -34.20 -23.48
CA PRO A 12 20.72 -33.82 -23.86
C PRO A 12 21.10 -34.20 -25.31
N HIS A 13 22.35 -33.88 -25.69
CA HIS A 13 22.97 -34.19 -26.98
C HIS A 13 22.73 -35.63 -27.49
N VAL A 14 22.25 -35.73 -28.74
CA VAL A 14 22.68 -36.75 -29.71
C VAL A 14 22.87 -36.05 -31.06
N SER A 15 23.97 -36.36 -31.73
CA SER A 15 24.33 -35.87 -33.07
C SER A 15 23.86 -36.82 -34.18
N GLU A 16 23.35 -36.30 -35.29
CA GLU A 16 23.84 -36.64 -36.64
C GLU A 16 23.21 -35.77 -37.75
N GLN A 17 23.81 -35.81 -38.95
CA GLN A 17 23.56 -34.90 -40.06
C GLN A 17 22.36 -35.31 -40.92
N TRP A 18 21.59 -34.35 -41.43
CA TRP A 18 21.30 -34.31 -42.87
C TRP A 18 21.01 -32.88 -43.36
N SER A 19 21.58 -32.52 -44.50
CA SER A 19 21.43 -31.20 -45.12
C SER A 19 20.26 -31.18 -46.10
N VAL A 20 19.33 -30.24 -45.90
CA VAL A 20 18.33 -29.83 -46.89
C VAL A 20 18.36 -28.31 -46.98
N LYS A 21 18.47 -27.78 -48.21
CA LYS A 21 18.44 -26.34 -48.46
C LYS A 21 17.01 -25.81 -48.30
N GLU A 22 16.75 -24.97 -47.30
CA GLU A 22 15.59 -24.07 -47.32
C GLU A 22 15.95 -22.79 -48.09
N GLU A 23 15.04 -22.34 -48.96
CA GLU A 23 15.05 -20.99 -49.52
C GLU A 23 14.64 -19.95 -48.46
N PRO A 24 15.10 -18.68 -48.56
CA PRO A 24 14.82 -17.69 -47.54
C PRO A 24 13.32 -17.34 -47.47
N ARG A 25 12.71 -17.56 -46.29
CA ARG A 25 11.39 -17.05 -45.94
C ARG A 25 11.39 -15.50 -45.99
N PRO A 26 10.27 -14.85 -46.38
CA PRO A 26 10.13 -13.41 -46.25
C PRO A 26 10.19 -12.97 -44.77
N PRO A 27 10.63 -11.74 -44.48
CA PRO A 27 10.85 -11.29 -43.11
C PRO A 27 9.56 -11.24 -42.28
N GLU A 28 9.67 -11.64 -41.01
CA GLU A 28 8.57 -11.63 -40.04
C GLU A 28 8.13 -10.19 -39.69
N GLU A 29 6.84 -9.98 -39.40
CA GLU A 29 6.30 -8.66 -39.01
C GLU A 29 6.92 -8.16 -37.68
N PRO A 30 7.09 -6.85 -37.49
CA PRO A 30 7.79 -6.30 -36.32
C PRO A 30 7.06 -6.54 -34.99
N ASP A 31 7.85 -6.80 -33.95
CA ASP A 31 7.38 -7.21 -32.62
C ASP A 31 6.43 -6.21 -31.94
N ASN A 32 5.17 -6.60 -31.79
CA ASN A 32 4.10 -5.80 -31.19
C ASN A 32 4.13 -5.79 -29.64
N SER A 33 5.15 -6.41 -29.02
CA SER A 33 5.36 -6.47 -27.57
C SER A 33 5.53 -5.10 -26.91
N ALA A 34 6.32 -4.19 -27.51
CA ALA A 34 6.58 -2.87 -26.93
C ALA A 34 5.32 -1.97 -26.85
N ALA A 35 4.43 -2.07 -27.84
CA ALA A 35 3.15 -1.35 -27.85
C ALA A 35 2.22 -1.88 -26.74
N LEU A 36 2.15 -3.20 -26.55
CA LEU A 36 1.36 -3.82 -25.48
C LEU A 36 1.89 -3.40 -24.09
N LYS A 37 3.21 -3.46 -23.87
CA LYS A 37 3.85 -2.98 -22.61
C LYS A 37 3.49 -1.50 -22.36
N SER A 38 3.54 -0.65 -23.37
CA SER A 38 3.21 0.79 -23.28
C SER A 38 1.73 1.05 -22.95
N ALA A 39 0.82 0.27 -23.53
CA ALA A 39 -0.61 0.32 -23.21
C ALA A 39 -0.88 -0.11 -21.75
N CYS A 40 -0.22 -1.17 -21.27
CA CYS A 40 -0.29 -1.61 -19.88
C CYS A 40 0.20 -0.52 -18.90
N CYS A 41 1.35 0.12 -19.18
CA CYS A 41 1.83 1.27 -18.42
C CYS A 41 0.80 2.41 -18.37
N THR A 42 0.15 2.72 -19.49
CA THR A 42 -0.90 3.75 -19.54
C THR A 42 -2.12 3.39 -18.69
N ALA A 43 -2.60 2.15 -18.75
CA ALA A 43 -3.70 1.68 -17.90
C ALA A 43 -3.34 1.73 -16.41
N LEU A 44 -2.12 1.30 -16.04
CA LEU A 44 -1.61 1.35 -14.67
C LEU A 44 -1.42 2.80 -14.18
N THR A 45 -1.05 3.73 -15.08
CA THR A 45 -0.96 5.17 -14.78
C THR A 45 -2.32 5.71 -14.36
N GLU A 46 -3.39 5.48 -15.14
CA GLU A 46 -4.73 5.97 -14.77
C GLU A 46 -5.30 5.25 -13.53
N MET A 47 -5.02 3.94 -13.34
CA MET A 47 -5.36 3.25 -12.10
C MET A 47 -4.66 3.84 -10.88
N SER A 48 -3.41 4.28 -11.02
CA SER A 48 -2.63 4.85 -9.90
C SER A 48 -3.09 6.25 -9.43
N LEU A 49 -4.14 6.82 -10.05
CA LEU A 49 -4.82 8.03 -9.56
C LEU A 49 -5.72 7.77 -8.34
N ASP A 50 -6.09 6.51 -8.07
CA ASP A 50 -6.76 6.10 -6.84
C ASP A 50 -5.73 5.47 -5.87
N ASP A 51 -5.63 6.00 -4.65
CA ASP A 51 -4.69 5.55 -3.63
C ASP A 51 -4.79 4.05 -3.33
N SER A 52 -6.00 3.47 -3.39
CA SER A 52 -6.22 2.04 -3.11
C SER A 52 -5.71 1.17 -4.24
N SER A 53 -5.99 1.57 -5.48
CA SER A 53 -5.53 0.92 -6.70
C SER A 53 -4.00 1.05 -6.87
N ALA A 54 -3.44 2.22 -6.58
CA ALA A 54 -1.99 2.45 -6.52
C ALA A 54 -1.33 1.52 -5.48
N LEU A 55 -1.91 1.40 -4.28
CA LEU A 55 -1.42 0.48 -3.25
C LEU A 55 -1.45 -0.98 -3.72
N HIS A 56 -2.52 -1.41 -4.38
CA HIS A 56 -2.60 -2.76 -4.95
C HIS A 56 -1.56 -3.01 -6.05
N ILE A 57 -1.30 -2.02 -6.93
CA ILE A 57 -0.22 -2.13 -7.93
C ILE A 57 1.14 -2.31 -7.25
N VAL A 58 1.41 -1.60 -6.16
CA VAL A 58 2.66 -1.78 -5.40
C VAL A 58 2.72 -3.13 -4.70
N GLN A 59 1.61 -3.62 -4.12
CA GLN A 59 1.54 -4.93 -3.45
C GLN A 59 1.74 -6.11 -4.41
N GLU A 60 1.20 -6.02 -5.64
CA GLU A 60 1.37 -7.03 -6.70
C GLU A 60 2.71 -6.88 -7.45
N ASN A 61 3.75 -6.39 -6.77
CA ASN A 61 5.11 -6.19 -7.27
C ASN A 61 5.24 -5.28 -8.50
N GLY A 62 4.24 -4.44 -8.78
CA GLY A 62 4.16 -3.63 -10.00
C GLY A 62 5.32 -2.65 -10.17
N VAL A 63 5.84 -2.09 -9.08
CA VAL A 63 7.00 -1.17 -9.12
C VAL A 63 8.22 -1.85 -9.73
N TYR A 64 8.55 -3.08 -9.31
CA TYR A 64 9.65 -3.87 -9.88
C TYR A 64 9.39 -4.20 -11.35
N ILE A 65 8.19 -4.68 -11.67
CA ILE A 65 7.83 -5.09 -13.04
C ILE A 65 7.94 -3.91 -14.01
N ILE A 66 7.40 -2.74 -13.65
CA ILE A 66 7.47 -1.53 -14.47
C ILE A 66 8.91 -1.00 -14.52
N ALA A 67 9.66 -1.03 -13.41
CA ALA A 67 11.02 -0.51 -13.39
C ALA A 67 11.99 -1.33 -14.25
N LYS A 68 11.74 -2.62 -14.50
CA LYS A 68 12.49 -3.37 -15.53
C LYS A 68 12.33 -2.79 -16.94
N LEU A 69 11.22 -2.10 -17.24
CA LEU A 69 10.93 -1.50 -18.55
C LEU A 69 11.67 -0.16 -18.79
N ILE A 70 12.35 0.39 -17.78
CA ILE A 70 13.18 1.60 -17.96
C ILE A 70 14.60 1.26 -18.40
N LEU A 71 15.02 -0.01 -18.26
CA LEU A 71 16.32 -0.47 -18.74
C LEU A 71 16.35 -0.46 -20.28
N PRO A 72 17.50 -0.18 -20.93
CA PRO A 72 17.60 -0.25 -22.37
C PRO A 72 17.31 -1.69 -22.89
N GLU A 73 16.34 -1.82 -23.79
CA GLU A 73 16.12 -3.04 -24.60
C GLU A 73 16.79 -2.87 -25.98
N GLU A 74 17.18 -3.97 -26.63
CA GLU A 74 17.72 -3.94 -28.01
C GLU A 74 16.61 -3.64 -29.05
N GLY A 75 16.16 -2.40 -29.07
CA GLY A 75 15.13 -1.91 -29.99
C GLY A 75 15.24 -0.40 -30.20
N GLY A 76 14.84 0.09 -31.38
CA GLY A 76 14.93 1.50 -31.74
C GLY A 76 13.89 2.39 -31.04
N ALA A 77 13.34 3.38 -31.75
CA ALA A 77 12.44 4.41 -31.20
C ALA A 77 11.25 3.87 -30.36
N ALA A 78 10.76 2.66 -30.63
CA ALA A 78 9.70 2.02 -29.85
C ALA A 78 10.12 1.68 -28.39
N ALA A 79 11.39 1.34 -28.15
CA ALA A 79 11.91 1.09 -26.81
C ALA A 79 12.03 2.40 -26.01
N ALA A 80 12.51 3.48 -26.65
CA ALA A 80 12.56 4.81 -26.05
C ALA A 80 11.16 5.29 -25.62
N SER A 81 10.15 5.14 -26.48
CA SER A 81 8.76 5.45 -26.12
C SER A 81 8.28 4.66 -24.89
N LEU A 82 8.56 3.34 -24.86
CA LEU A 82 8.19 2.47 -23.74
C LEU A 82 8.83 2.92 -22.41
N GLN A 83 10.11 3.31 -22.42
CA GLN A 83 10.80 3.83 -21.23
C GLN A 83 10.07 5.06 -20.67
N CYS A 84 9.63 6.01 -21.51
CA CYS A 84 8.85 7.18 -21.08
C CYS A 84 7.50 6.77 -20.44
N TYR A 85 6.78 5.82 -21.03
CA TYR A 85 5.54 5.27 -20.43
C TYR A 85 5.79 4.63 -19.07
N ALA A 86 6.89 3.89 -18.92
CA ALA A 86 7.28 3.26 -17.66
C ALA A 86 7.66 4.31 -16.60
N PHE A 87 8.48 5.30 -16.93
CA PHE A 87 8.82 6.42 -16.05
C PHE A 87 7.58 7.20 -15.59
N ARG A 88 6.63 7.48 -16.50
CA ARG A 88 5.35 8.14 -16.14
C ARG A 88 4.55 7.32 -15.12
N THR A 89 4.43 6.02 -15.35
CA THR A 89 3.71 5.11 -14.43
C THR A 89 4.39 5.08 -13.05
N LEU A 90 5.72 4.98 -13.02
CA LEU A 90 6.52 5.07 -11.79
C LEU A 90 6.32 6.42 -11.07
N ARG A 91 6.24 7.53 -11.81
CA ARG A 91 6.10 8.88 -11.23
C ARG A 91 4.73 9.13 -10.61
N PHE A 92 3.68 8.51 -11.14
CA PHE A 92 2.35 8.52 -10.53
C PHE A 92 2.34 7.64 -9.27
N LEU A 93 2.87 6.40 -9.35
CA LEU A 93 3.02 5.53 -8.17
C LEU A 93 3.87 6.16 -7.05
N PHE A 94 4.90 6.94 -7.38
CA PHE A 94 5.72 7.71 -6.41
C PHE A 94 4.97 8.88 -5.77
N SER A 95 3.92 9.40 -6.41
CA SER A 95 3.17 10.54 -5.88
C SER A 95 2.41 10.19 -4.59
N VAL A 96 2.01 8.92 -4.43
CA VAL A 96 1.48 8.35 -3.18
C VAL A 96 2.59 8.28 -2.12
N GLU A 97 2.43 9.02 -1.02
CA GLU A 97 3.47 9.23 -0.02
C GLU A 97 4.07 7.94 0.56
N ARG A 98 3.24 6.93 0.77
CA ARG A 98 3.62 5.61 1.30
C ARG A 98 4.64 4.86 0.42
N ASN A 99 4.63 5.12 -0.88
CA ASN A 99 5.49 4.41 -1.83
C ASN A 99 6.90 5.00 -1.92
N ARG A 100 7.09 6.26 -1.49
CA ARG A 100 8.36 7.01 -1.64
C ARG A 100 9.62 6.29 -1.09
N PRO A 101 9.58 5.51 0.02
CA PRO A 101 10.74 4.75 0.49
C PRO A 101 11.24 3.68 -0.50
N LEU A 102 10.34 3.09 -1.31
CA LEU A 102 10.74 2.13 -2.35
C LEU A 102 11.53 2.81 -3.46
N PHE A 103 11.05 3.96 -3.95
CA PHE A 103 11.69 4.70 -5.03
C PHE A 103 13.08 5.24 -4.65
N LYS A 104 13.30 5.59 -3.38
CA LYS A 104 14.63 5.95 -2.85
C LYS A 104 15.66 4.82 -2.90
N ARG A 105 15.23 3.56 -2.95
CA ARG A 105 16.09 2.39 -3.13
C ARG A 105 16.23 1.98 -4.60
N LEU A 106 15.28 2.40 -5.43
CA LEU A 106 15.16 2.00 -6.83
C LEU A 106 16.15 2.75 -7.73
N PHE A 107 16.27 4.06 -7.52
CA PHE A 107 17.02 4.94 -8.40
C PHE A 107 18.39 5.32 -7.82
N PRO A 108 19.48 5.32 -8.63
CA PRO A 108 20.70 6.07 -8.34
C PRO A 108 20.42 7.56 -8.11
N THR A 109 21.24 8.24 -7.31
CA THR A 109 20.99 9.63 -6.87
C THR A 109 20.78 10.60 -8.03
N ASP A 110 21.59 10.51 -9.08
CA ASP A 110 21.51 11.38 -10.27
C ASP A 110 20.22 11.16 -11.06
N LEU A 111 19.75 9.91 -11.17
CA LEU A 111 18.46 9.61 -11.80
C LEU A 111 17.28 10.04 -10.92
N PHE A 112 17.45 9.96 -9.60
CA PHE A 112 16.39 10.25 -8.64
C PHE A 112 16.08 11.75 -8.54
N GLU A 113 17.09 12.62 -8.67
CA GLU A 113 16.92 14.07 -8.75
C GLU A 113 16.08 14.45 -9.97
N LEU A 114 16.52 14.06 -11.18
CA LEU A 114 15.77 14.24 -12.43
C LEU A 114 14.33 13.68 -12.34
N PHE A 115 14.15 12.52 -11.70
CA PHE A 115 12.85 11.88 -11.57
C PHE A 115 11.89 12.66 -10.66
N ILE A 116 12.41 13.35 -9.65
CA ILE A 116 11.60 14.23 -8.80
C ILE A 116 11.19 15.49 -9.57
N ASP A 117 12.14 16.10 -10.31
CA ASP A 117 12.01 17.40 -10.98
C ASP A 117 10.91 17.44 -12.06
N VAL A 118 10.56 16.29 -12.66
CA VAL A 118 9.37 16.15 -13.54
C VAL A 118 8.06 16.63 -12.88
N GLY A 119 7.99 16.65 -11.55
CA GLY A 119 6.81 17.08 -10.82
C GLY A 119 5.68 16.05 -10.77
N HIS A 120 4.59 16.39 -10.10
CA HIS A 120 3.49 15.46 -9.82
C HIS A 120 2.47 15.39 -10.95
N TYR A 121 2.09 14.16 -11.33
CA TYR A 121 1.04 13.85 -12.29
C TYR A 121 1.23 14.45 -13.71
N ALA A 122 2.48 14.69 -14.14
CA ALA A 122 2.78 15.09 -15.52
C ALA A 122 2.29 14.01 -16.50
N ARG A 123 1.25 14.32 -17.28
CA ARG A 123 0.61 13.40 -18.24
C ARG A 123 1.38 13.32 -19.57
N ASP A 124 2.00 14.42 -19.98
CA ASP A 124 2.80 14.53 -21.20
C ASP A 124 4.02 13.60 -21.12
N LEU A 125 4.31 12.91 -22.22
CA LEU A 125 5.46 12.01 -22.33
C LEU A 125 6.77 12.78 -22.56
N ALA A 126 6.71 13.99 -23.15
CA ALA A 126 7.88 14.84 -23.37
C ALA A 126 8.62 15.16 -22.05
N ALA A 127 7.88 15.27 -20.94
CA ALA A 127 8.43 15.48 -19.61
C ALA A 127 9.28 14.31 -19.06
N TYR A 128 9.34 13.17 -19.76
CA TYR A 128 10.13 11.99 -19.38
C TYR A 128 11.25 11.66 -20.37
N GLU A 129 11.40 12.42 -21.46
CA GLU A 129 12.42 12.19 -22.50
C GLU A 129 13.85 12.39 -21.97
N GLU A 130 14.06 13.32 -21.03
CA GLU A 130 15.37 13.54 -20.39
C GLU A 130 15.79 12.32 -19.55
N LEU A 131 14.88 11.77 -18.75
CA LEU A 131 15.11 10.54 -17.97
C LEU A 131 15.46 9.34 -18.88
N GLN A 132 14.72 9.20 -19.98
CA GLN A 132 14.94 8.17 -20.98
C GLN A 132 16.33 8.33 -21.62
N THR A 133 16.67 9.55 -22.06
CA THR A 133 17.96 9.87 -22.67
C THR A 133 19.12 9.58 -21.72
N VAL A 134 19.00 9.98 -20.45
CA VAL A 134 20.02 9.75 -19.42
C VAL A 134 20.26 8.25 -19.20
N VAL A 135 19.22 7.42 -19.06
CA VAL A 135 19.40 5.97 -18.89
C VAL A 135 19.93 5.28 -20.15
N SER A 136 19.53 5.73 -21.35
CA SER A 136 20.10 5.23 -22.61
C SER A 136 21.58 5.60 -22.81
N LEU A 137 22.11 6.58 -22.09
CA LEU A 137 23.51 7.02 -22.12
C LEU A 137 24.33 6.54 -20.89
N TYR A 138 23.75 5.70 -20.03
CA TYR A 138 24.46 5.16 -18.87
C TYR A 138 25.60 4.21 -19.24
N THR A 139 26.70 4.32 -18.49
CA THR A 139 27.76 3.30 -18.48
C THR A 139 27.24 2.02 -17.85
N GLU A 140 27.84 0.87 -18.16
CA GLU A 140 27.43 -0.41 -17.55
C GLU A 140 27.54 -0.41 -16.01
N GLU A 141 28.46 0.36 -15.44
CA GLU A 141 28.55 0.58 -13.98
C GLU A 141 27.28 1.25 -13.42
N LYS A 142 26.77 2.28 -14.10
CA LYS A 142 25.51 2.94 -13.73
C LYS A 142 24.29 2.08 -14.02
N LEU A 143 24.28 1.35 -15.13
CA LEU A 143 23.22 0.38 -15.44
C LEU A 143 23.17 -0.74 -14.40
N GLU A 144 24.31 -1.23 -13.90
CA GLU A 144 24.32 -2.26 -12.86
C GLU A 144 23.89 -1.71 -11.50
N ALA A 145 24.26 -0.47 -11.15
CA ALA A 145 23.71 0.20 -9.97
C ALA A 145 22.18 0.36 -10.07
N LEU A 146 21.65 0.73 -11.23
CA LEU A 146 20.21 0.79 -11.50
C LEU A 146 19.56 -0.60 -11.46
N ARG A 147 20.18 -1.64 -12.03
CA ARG A 147 19.69 -3.02 -11.96
C ARG A 147 19.65 -3.52 -10.51
N GLU A 148 20.63 -3.20 -9.66
CA GLU A 148 20.56 -3.54 -8.24
C GLU A 148 19.45 -2.76 -7.52
N GLY A 149 19.29 -1.46 -7.82
CA GLY A 149 18.18 -0.66 -7.29
C GLY A 149 16.81 -1.26 -7.65
N ILE A 150 16.60 -1.63 -8.92
CA ILE A 150 15.42 -2.35 -9.41
C ILE A 150 15.26 -3.70 -8.70
N ARG A 151 16.31 -4.52 -8.63
CA ARG A 151 16.27 -5.79 -7.88
C ARG A 151 15.89 -5.54 -6.42
N SER A 152 16.30 -4.44 -5.79
CA SER A 152 16.06 -4.15 -4.37
C SER A 152 14.58 -3.91 -4.02
N VAL A 153 13.74 -3.57 -5.01
CA VAL A 153 12.29 -3.37 -4.84
C VAL A 153 11.44 -4.59 -5.23
N ASP A 154 12.07 -5.70 -5.66
CA ASP A 154 11.40 -6.95 -6.00
C ASP A 154 10.82 -7.64 -4.74
N GLN A 155 9.50 -7.62 -4.63
CA GLN A 155 8.74 -8.26 -3.55
C GLN A 155 8.49 -9.76 -3.79
N SER A 156 8.81 -10.27 -4.98
CA SER A 156 8.66 -11.69 -5.36
C SER A 156 9.93 -12.52 -5.19
N ARG A 157 11.01 -11.92 -4.65
CA ARG A 157 12.27 -12.61 -4.35
C ARG A 157 12.02 -13.92 -3.56
N PRO A 158 12.72 -15.02 -3.89
CA PRO A 158 12.67 -16.22 -3.06
C PRO A 158 13.17 -15.89 -1.65
N PRO A 159 12.58 -16.49 -0.60
CA PRO A 159 12.95 -16.15 0.77
C PRO A 159 14.40 -16.53 1.05
N LEU A 160 15.14 -15.61 1.68
CA LEU A 160 16.56 -15.77 2.03
C LEU A 160 16.82 -17.05 2.85
N LYS A 161 15.85 -17.42 3.69
CA LYS A 161 15.82 -18.65 4.48
C LYS A 161 14.38 -18.91 4.97
N VAL A 162 14.02 -20.17 5.21
CA VAL A 162 12.83 -20.52 5.99
C VAL A 162 13.25 -20.97 7.40
N ILE A 163 12.58 -20.44 8.42
CA ILE A 163 12.77 -20.82 9.84
C ILE A 163 11.41 -21.19 10.42
N SER A 164 11.23 -22.46 10.82
CA SER A 164 10.01 -22.95 11.49
C SER A 164 8.67 -22.49 10.87
N GLY A 165 8.59 -22.49 9.53
CA GLY A 165 7.40 -22.08 8.76
C GLY A 165 7.27 -20.57 8.48
N TYR A 166 8.31 -19.78 8.77
CA TYR A 166 8.42 -18.37 8.42
C TYR A 166 9.48 -18.16 7.34
N SER A 167 9.05 -17.62 6.20
CA SER A 167 9.89 -17.20 5.08
C SER A 167 10.54 -15.85 5.41
N ILE A 168 11.87 -15.80 5.54
CA ILE A 168 12.62 -14.55 5.73
C ILE A 168 12.74 -13.82 4.39
N LEU A 169 12.30 -12.57 4.36
CA LEU A 169 12.27 -11.73 3.16
C LEU A 169 13.39 -10.67 3.17
N GLU A 170 13.58 -10.01 4.31
CA GLU A 170 14.44 -8.83 4.42
C GLU A 170 15.03 -8.73 5.84
N HIS A 171 16.28 -8.28 5.95
CA HIS A 171 16.89 -7.95 7.24
C HIS A 171 16.56 -6.48 7.58
N LEU A 172 15.96 -6.26 8.74
CA LEU A 172 15.48 -4.94 9.18
C LEU A 172 16.47 -4.22 10.08
N GLY A 173 17.34 -4.95 10.78
CA GLY A 173 18.35 -4.36 11.65
C GLY A 173 19.00 -5.35 12.60
N THR A 174 20.14 -4.97 13.17
CA THR A 174 20.88 -5.77 14.17
C THR A 174 21.06 -4.94 15.44
N GLY A 175 20.70 -5.51 16.58
CA GLY A 175 20.91 -4.93 17.91
C GLY A 175 21.77 -5.83 18.80
N ALA A 176 21.97 -5.41 20.05
CA ALA A 176 22.86 -6.10 21.00
C ALA A 176 22.47 -7.57 21.31
N PHE A 177 21.21 -7.95 21.04
CA PHE A 177 20.68 -9.30 21.30
C PHE A 177 20.63 -10.20 20.06
N GLY A 178 20.82 -9.64 18.86
CA GLY A 178 20.67 -10.34 17.58
C GLY A 178 19.94 -9.49 16.54
N SER A 179 19.41 -10.15 15.51
CA SER A 179 18.89 -9.50 14.30
C SER A 179 17.37 -9.58 14.19
N VAL A 180 16.75 -8.56 13.59
CA VAL A 180 15.32 -8.50 13.28
C VAL A 180 15.14 -8.66 11.77
N PHE A 181 14.20 -9.50 11.37
CA PHE A 181 13.89 -9.80 9.98
C PHE A 181 12.42 -9.56 9.68
N LYS A 182 12.13 -9.08 8.48
CA LYS A 182 10.79 -9.11 7.88
C LYS A 182 10.52 -10.53 7.42
N VAL A 183 9.40 -11.11 7.83
CA VAL A 183 9.03 -12.47 7.48
C VAL A 183 7.58 -12.57 7.04
N GLN A 184 7.27 -13.59 6.24
CA GLN A 184 5.91 -14.02 5.94
C GLN A 184 5.71 -15.44 6.47
N LYS A 185 4.59 -15.69 7.15
CA LYS A 185 4.25 -17.04 7.61
C LYS A 185 3.69 -17.83 6.42
N GLN A 186 4.24 -19.00 6.11
CA GLN A 186 3.85 -19.79 4.92
C GLN A 186 2.34 -20.12 4.84
N SER A 187 1.62 -20.12 5.97
CA SER A 187 0.18 -20.37 6.04
C SER A 187 -0.70 -19.11 5.83
N GLY A 188 -0.16 -18.00 5.32
CA GLY A 188 -0.92 -16.76 5.15
C GLY A 188 -0.11 -15.63 4.52
N GLN A 189 -0.78 -14.52 4.20
CA GLN A 189 -0.14 -13.41 3.48
C GLN A 189 0.49 -12.35 4.40
N ASN A 190 0.10 -12.30 5.68
CA ASN A 190 0.51 -11.25 6.61
C ASN A 190 2.03 -11.23 6.84
N LEU A 191 2.61 -10.04 6.65
CA LEU A 191 3.99 -9.72 6.98
C LEU A 191 4.14 -9.48 8.49
N LEU A 192 5.25 -9.94 9.05
CA LEU A 192 5.56 -9.94 10.48
C LEU A 192 7.04 -9.60 10.69
N ALA A 193 7.41 -9.23 11.91
CA ALA A 193 8.80 -9.15 12.32
C ALA A 193 9.20 -10.41 13.09
N LEU A 194 10.38 -10.95 12.78
CA LEU A 194 11.01 -12.08 13.49
C LEU A 194 12.33 -11.61 14.07
N LYS A 195 12.39 -11.49 15.40
CA LYS A 195 13.64 -11.20 16.11
C LYS A 195 14.33 -12.52 16.45
N GLU A 196 15.51 -12.72 15.89
CA GLU A 196 16.47 -13.75 16.27
C GLU A 196 17.29 -13.24 17.47
N VAL A 197 17.31 -14.02 18.55
CA VAL A 197 18.09 -13.74 19.77
C VAL A 197 19.18 -14.79 19.91
N ASN A 198 20.44 -14.32 19.98
CA ASN A 198 21.60 -15.19 20.13
C ASN A 198 21.81 -15.58 21.59
N LEU A 199 21.48 -16.83 21.93
CA LEU A 199 21.57 -17.38 23.28
C LEU A 199 23.01 -17.66 23.74
N HIS A 200 24.00 -17.54 22.85
CA HIS A 200 25.42 -17.57 23.21
C HIS A 200 25.97 -16.21 23.68
N ASN A 201 25.14 -15.15 23.68
CA ASN A 201 25.52 -13.89 24.32
C ASN A 201 25.70 -14.12 25.85
N PRO A 202 26.85 -13.75 26.45
CA PRO A 202 27.11 -13.92 27.89
C PRO A 202 26.05 -13.32 28.82
N ALA A 203 25.24 -12.37 28.35
CA ALA A 203 24.08 -11.83 29.07
C ALA A 203 23.07 -12.92 29.50
N PHE A 204 22.90 -13.99 28.70
CA PHE A 204 21.95 -15.06 29.01
C PHE A 204 22.52 -16.14 29.93
N GLY A 205 23.83 -16.15 30.20
CA GLY A 205 24.48 -17.11 31.09
C GLY A 205 25.83 -17.59 30.53
N LYS A 206 26.74 -18.00 31.42
CA LYS A 206 28.10 -18.45 31.06
C LYS A 206 28.21 -19.96 30.85
N ASP A 207 27.25 -20.71 31.37
CA ASP A 207 27.19 -22.18 31.29
C ASP A 207 25.85 -22.62 30.70
N LYS A 208 25.70 -23.90 30.40
CA LYS A 208 24.46 -24.40 29.78
C LYS A 208 23.25 -24.30 30.72
N ARG A 209 23.38 -24.61 32.01
CA ARG A 209 22.25 -24.61 32.96
C ARG A 209 21.73 -23.19 33.24
N SER A 210 22.62 -22.22 33.40
CA SER A 210 22.21 -20.82 33.57
C SER A 210 21.50 -20.28 32.32
N ARG A 211 21.99 -20.60 31.12
CA ARG A 211 21.33 -20.25 29.85
C ARG A 211 19.96 -20.89 29.71
N ASP A 212 19.84 -22.21 29.91
CA ASP A 212 18.57 -22.93 29.76
C ASP A 212 17.49 -22.36 30.71
N SER A 213 17.83 -22.14 32.00
CA SER A 213 16.92 -21.52 32.97
C SER A 213 16.53 -20.08 32.60
N ASN A 214 17.46 -19.29 32.05
CA ASN A 214 17.18 -17.94 31.61
C ASN A 214 16.30 -17.89 30.36
N VAL A 215 16.48 -18.83 29.43
CA VAL A 215 15.60 -19.01 28.26
C VAL A 215 14.18 -19.36 28.69
N GLU A 216 13.99 -20.23 29.69
CA GLU A 216 12.67 -20.54 30.26
C GLU A 216 12.00 -19.29 30.88
N LYS A 217 12.75 -18.46 31.61
CA LYS A 217 12.24 -17.17 32.13
C LYS A 217 11.78 -16.25 30.98
N ILE A 218 12.55 -16.14 29.91
CA ILE A 218 12.20 -15.32 28.73
C ILE A 218 10.94 -15.85 28.04
N ILE A 219 10.85 -17.17 27.82
CA ILE A 219 9.71 -17.79 27.13
C ILE A 219 8.43 -17.62 27.95
N SER A 220 8.49 -17.80 29.27
CA SER A 220 7.35 -17.58 30.16
C SER A 220 6.92 -16.10 30.22
N GLU A 221 7.87 -15.16 30.36
CA GLU A 221 7.59 -13.72 30.33
C GLU A 221 6.93 -13.29 28.99
N LEU A 222 7.50 -13.70 27.85
CA LEU A 222 6.96 -13.40 26.53
C LEU A 222 5.61 -14.10 26.24
N THR A 223 5.32 -15.23 26.90
CA THR A 223 4.01 -15.90 26.80
C THR A 223 2.93 -15.08 27.54
N ILE A 224 3.23 -14.59 28.75
CA ILE A 224 2.34 -13.71 29.51
C ILE A 224 2.09 -12.40 28.74
N ILE A 225 3.16 -11.80 28.19
CA ILE A 225 3.10 -10.61 27.35
C ILE A 225 2.17 -10.82 26.15
N LYS A 226 2.35 -11.92 25.40
CA LYS A 226 1.50 -12.27 24.24
C LYS A 226 0.02 -12.35 24.58
N GLU A 227 -0.33 -13.03 25.67
CA GLU A 227 -1.73 -13.32 26.00
C GLU A 227 -2.47 -12.13 26.60
N GLN A 228 -1.75 -11.28 27.33
CA GLN A 228 -2.36 -10.24 28.15
C GLN A 228 -2.15 -8.82 27.62
N MET A 229 -1.36 -8.60 26.57
CA MET A 229 -1.02 -7.25 26.08
C MET A 229 -1.60 -6.91 24.72
N THR A 230 -2.23 -5.73 24.66
CA THR A 230 -2.72 -5.08 23.44
C THR A 230 -2.89 -3.59 23.78
N HIS A 231 -2.08 -2.74 23.16
CA HIS A 231 -2.14 -1.27 23.27
C HIS A 231 -1.63 -0.67 21.94
N PRO A 232 -2.27 0.36 21.37
CA PRO A 232 -1.94 0.86 20.02
C PRO A 232 -0.51 1.40 19.86
N ASN A 233 0.12 1.81 20.96
CA ASN A 233 1.49 2.34 21.00
C ASN A 233 2.53 1.36 21.59
N VAL A 234 2.21 0.07 21.68
CA VAL A 234 3.11 -0.98 22.19
C VAL A 234 3.10 -2.15 21.21
N VAL A 235 4.28 -2.65 20.79
CA VAL A 235 4.39 -3.73 19.81
C VAL A 235 3.66 -5.00 20.27
N LYS A 236 2.91 -5.63 19.36
CA LYS A 236 2.22 -6.88 19.65
C LYS A 236 3.13 -8.09 19.41
N TYR A 237 3.22 -8.98 20.40
CA TYR A 237 3.89 -10.27 20.30
C TYR A 237 2.92 -11.38 19.91
N TYR A 238 3.35 -12.32 19.05
CA TYR A 238 2.49 -13.38 18.49
C TYR A 238 2.95 -14.80 18.85
N LYS A 239 4.25 -15.07 18.86
CA LYS A 239 4.80 -16.40 19.14
C LYS A 239 6.27 -16.29 19.55
N THR A 240 6.68 -17.12 20.50
CA THR A 240 8.08 -17.46 20.76
C THR A 240 8.34 -18.92 20.41
N PHE A 241 9.55 -19.24 19.96
CA PHE A 241 9.99 -20.63 19.76
C PHE A 241 11.53 -20.71 19.75
N LEU A 242 12.05 -21.88 20.09
CA LEU A 242 13.46 -22.23 19.91
C LEU A 242 13.62 -22.99 18.59
N ASP A 243 14.69 -22.70 17.85
CA ASP A 243 15.08 -23.45 16.64
C ASP A 243 16.62 -23.54 16.64
N GLY A 244 17.13 -24.75 16.91
CA GLY A 244 18.52 -24.96 17.32
C GLY A 244 18.85 -24.24 18.64
N GLU A 245 20.00 -23.57 18.68
CA GLU A 245 20.50 -22.82 19.85
C GLU A 245 20.15 -21.32 19.81
N LYS A 246 19.03 -20.98 19.14
CA LYS A 246 18.56 -19.60 18.96
C LYS A 246 17.10 -19.47 19.37
N LEU A 247 16.77 -18.36 20.02
CA LEU A 247 15.40 -18.00 20.37
C LEU A 247 14.84 -17.06 19.31
N TYR A 248 13.64 -17.35 18.83
CA TYR A 248 12.94 -16.54 17.84
C TYR A 248 11.65 -15.98 18.43
N ILE A 249 11.44 -14.68 18.19
CA ILE A 249 10.29 -13.93 18.69
C ILE A 249 9.56 -13.32 17.50
N VAL A 250 8.36 -13.81 17.24
CA VAL A 250 7.44 -13.32 16.20
C VAL A 250 6.61 -12.18 16.79
N MET A 251 6.64 -11.02 16.15
CA MET A 251 5.94 -9.81 16.56
C MET A 251 5.36 -9.05 15.36
N GLU A 252 4.59 -8.01 15.65
CA GLU A 252 4.05 -7.08 14.65
C GLU A 252 5.18 -6.41 13.86
N LEU A 253 5.06 -6.39 12.53
CA LEU A 253 5.91 -5.57 11.69
C LEU A 253 5.46 -4.13 11.83
N ILE A 254 6.27 -3.29 12.46
CA ILE A 254 5.97 -1.87 12.62
C ILE A 254 6.45 -1.11 11.39
N GLU A 255 5.52 -0.51 10.66
CA GLU A 255 5.81 0.44 9.58
C GLU A 255 6.30 1.77 10.17
N GLY A 256 7.50 2.21 9.78
CA GLY A 256 8.12 3.43 10.27
C GLY A 256 9.64 3.31 10.36
N VAL A 257 10.28 4.30 10.99
CA VAL A 257 11.72 4.30 11.32
C VAL A 257 11.90 4.50 12.84
N PRO A 258 13.01 4.06 13.44
CA PRO A 258 13.37 4.42 14.80
C PRO A 258 13.46 5.94 14.98
N LEU A 259 13.02 6.45 16.14
CA LEU A 259 13.11 7.88 16.49
C LEU A 259 14.56 8.38 16.46
N ALA A 260 15.54 7.51 16.74
CA ALA A 260 16.97 7.78 16.59
C ALA A 260 17.36 8.18 15.16
N GLU A 261 16.89 7.45 14.15
CA GLU A 261 17.14 7.76 12.73
C GLU A 261 16.44 9.05 12.32
N HIS A 262 15.24 9.30 12.87
CA HIS A 262 14.52 10.54 12.63
C HIS A 262 15.26 11.77 13.20
N PHE A 263 15.95 11.65 14.34
CA PHE A 263 16.86 12.70 14.84
C PHE A 263 18.02 12.98 13.88
N THR A 264 18.65 11.94 13.33
CA THR A 264 19.71 12.08 12.34
C THR A 264 19.19 12.79 11.09
N SER A 265 18.05 12.35 10.56
CA SER A 265 17.46 12.95 9.35
C SER A 265 17.04 14.41 9.53
N LEU A 266 16.61 14.81 10.73
CA LEU A 266 16.34 16.22 11.04
C LEU A 266 17.62 17.06 11.09
N LYS A 267 18.72 16.55 11.68
CA LYS A 267 20.03 17.23 11.68
C LYS A 267 20.57 17.46 10.28
N GLU A 268 20.55 16.42 9.45
CA GLU A 268 21.00 16.47 8.05
C GLU A 268 20.25 17.55 7.25
N LYS A 269 18.94 17.67 7.49
CA LYS A 269 18.06 18.68 6.84
C LYS A 269 18.09 20.05 7.52
N GLN A 270 18.85 20.22 8.61
CA GLN A 270 18.85 21.42 9.46
C GLN A 270 17.45 21.81 9.98
N GLN A 271 16.58 20.81 10.17
CA GLN A 271 15.21 20.97 10.67
C GLN A 271 15.14 20.64 12.16
N ARG A 272 14.14 21.20 12.86
CA ARG A 272 13.82 20.90 14.27
C ARG A 272 12.42 20.31 14.37
N PHE A 273 12.09 19.68 15.51
CA PHE A 273 10.70 19.37 15.82
C PHE A 273 9.92 20.66 16.14
N THR A 274 8.66 20.73 15.71
CA THR A 274 7.71 21.73 16.23
C THR A 274 7.18 21.28 17.59
N GLU A 275 6.80 22.22 18.46
CA GLU A 275 6.33 21.90 19.82
C GLU A 275 5.10 20.96 19.81
N ASP A 276 4.12 21.20 18.94
CA ASP A 276 2.95 20.32 18.80
C ASP A 276 3.35 18.88 18.44
N ARG A 277 4.39 18.71 17.61
CA ARG A 277 4.90 17.40 17.21
C ARG A 277 5.65 16.71 18.35
N ILE A 278 6.42 17.46 19.15
CA ILE A 278 7.03 16.96 20.38
C ILE A 278 5.93 16.43 21.31
N TRP A 279 4.87 17.22 21.57
CA TRP A 279 3.79 16.81 22.46
C TRP A 279 2.99 15.61 21.93
N ASN A 280 2.73 15.53 20.61
CA ASN A 280 2.07 14.38 20.00
C ASN A 280 2.85 13.07 20.22
N VAL A 281 4.17 13.09 19.97
CA VAL A 281 5.04 11.92 20.22
C VAL A 281 5.12 11.60 21.72
N PHE A 282 5.38 12.61 22.56
CA PHE A 282 5.52 12.46 24.01
C PHE A 282 4.27 11.88 24.67
N ILE A 283 3.08 12.32 24.27
CA ILE A 283 1.80 11.83 24.80
C ILE A 283 1.58 10.36 24.46
N GLN A 284 1.87 9.93 23.23
CA GLN A 284 1.73 8.52 22.85
C GLN A 284 2.69 7.61 23.64
N VAL A 285 3.92 8.07 23.91
CA VAL A 285 4.88 7.36 24.79
C VAL A 285 4.38 7.32 26.24
N CYS A 286 3.82 8.42 26.77
CA CYS A 286 3.21 8.45 28.10
C CYS A 286 2.04 7.46 28.23
N LEU A 287 1.17 7.37 27.22
CA LEU A 287 0.05 6.42 27.21
C LEU A 287 0.54 4.97 27.24
N ALA A 288 1.55 4.65 26.43
CA ALA A 288 2.19 3.33 26.42
C ALA A 288 2.85 2.98 27.77
N LEU A 289 3.61 3.91 28.37
CA LEU A 289 4.24 3.69 29.68
C LEU A 289 3.20 3.57 30.80
N ARG A 290 2.12 4.36 30.78
CA ARG A 290 1.01 4.25 31.74
C ARG A 290 0.38 2.87 31.69
N TYR A 291 0.15 2.35 30.49
CA TYR A 291 -0.34 1.00 30.26
C TYR A 291 0.63 -0.07 30.81
N LEU A 292 1.92 0.01 30.46
CA LEU A 292 2.95 -0.92 30.94
C LEU A 292 3.07 -0.91 32.48
N HIS A 293 3.30 0.25 33.07
CA HIS A 293 3.57 0.43 34.51
C HIS A 293 2.34 0.12 35.38
N LYS A 294 1.16 0.65 35.02
CA LYS A 294 0.00 0.66 35.92
C LYS A 294 -0.99 -0.47 35.62
N GLU A 295 -1.21 -0.82 34.35
CA GLU A 295 -2.16 -1.88 33.97
C GLU A 295 -1.49 -3.25 33.84
N LYS A 296 -0.19 -3.32 33.51
CA LYS A 296 0.55 -4.59 33.34
C LYS A 296 1.64 -4.85 34.37
N ARG A 297 2.02 -3.86 35.17
CA ARG A 297 3.13 -3.94 36.16
C ARG A 297 4.47 -4.34 35.53
N ILE A 298 4.68 -3.96 34.27
CA ILE A 298 5.90 -4.16 33.50
C ILE A 298 6.67 -2.84 33.45
N VAL A 299 7.98 -2.89 33.73
CA VAL A 299 8.92 -1.78 33.53
C VAL A 299 9.69 -2.05 32.24
N HIS A 300 9.88 -1.04 31.40
CA HIS A 300 10.56 -1.19 30.10
C HIS A 300 12.06 -1.38 30.25
N ARG A 301 12.71 -0.60 31.12
CA ARG A 301 14.13 -0.65 31.53
C ARG A 301 15.18 -0.35 30.45
N ASP A 302 14.83 -0.50 29.17
CA ASP A 302 15.68 -0.17 28.01
C ASP A 302 15.00 0.84 27.07
N LEU A 303 14.29 1.83 27.62
CA LEU A 303 13.58 2.83 26.81
C LEU A 303 14.60 3.78 26.17
N THR A 304 14.70 3.74 24.84
CA THR A 304 15.64 4.57 24.07
C THR A 304 15.00 4.98 22.73
N PRO A 305 15.53 6.00 22.02
CA PRO A 305 15.05 6.37 20.69
C PRO A 305 15.14 5.27 19.63
N ASN A 306 15.95 4.21 19.85
CA ASN A 306 15.98 3.04 18.97
C ASN A 306 14.77 2.11 19.18
N ASN A 307 14.19 2.12 20.39
CA ASN A 307 13.08 1.27 20.80
C ASN A 307 11.72 2.02 20.72
N ILE A 308 11.70 3.15 20.02
CA ILE A 308 10.50 3.94 19.73
C ILE A 308 10.43 4.10 18.21
N MET A 309 9.50 3.39 17.59
CA MET A 309 9.23 3.48 16.15
C MET A 309 8.28 4.64 15.86
N LEU A 310 8.61 5.46 14.87
CA LEU A 310 7.81 6.56 14.36
C LEU A 310 7.32 6.22 12.95
N GLY A 311 6.02 5.94 12.83
CA GLY A 311 5.34 5.63 11.58
C GLY A 311 4.71 6.84 10.90
N GLU A 312 3.90 6.59 9.87
CA GLU A 312 3.12 7.62 9.19
C GLU A 312 2.26 8.44 10.17
N LYS A 313 2.12 9.74 9.92
CA LYS A 313 1.34 10.69 10.76
C LYS A 313 1.76 10.69 12.24
N ASP A 314 3.06 10.46 12.48
CA ASP A 314 3.66 10.36 13.81
C ASP A 314 3.00 9.30 14.71
N LYS A 315 2.53 8.18 14.15
CA LYS A 315 2.12 7.01 14.94
C LYS A 315 3.34 6.47 15.69
N VAL A 316 3.31 6.53 17.02
CA VAL A 316 4.38 6.00 17.87
C VAL A 316 4.11 4.55 18.27
N THR A 317 5.12 3.68 18.21
CA THR A 317 5.05 2.33 18.80
C THR A 317 6.32 1.99 19.56
N ILE A 318 6.21 1.61 20.83
CA ILE A 318 7.32 1.15 21.67
C ILE A 318 7.61 -0.33 21.41
N THR A 319 8.88 -0.68 21.28
CA THR A 319 9.38 -2.04 21.00
C THR A 319 10.30 -2.57 22.11
N ASP A 320 10.62 -3.87 22.10
CA ASP A 320 11.73 -4.47 22.86
C ASP A 320 11.70 -4.48 24.42
N PHE A 321 10.58 -4.13 25.05
CA PHE A 321 10.42 -4.18 26.51
C PHE A 321 10.57 -5.58 27.14
N GLY A 322 10.25 -6.67 26.43
CA GLY A 322 10.18 -8.04 26.97
C GLY A 322 11.50 -8.81 27.12
N LEU A 323 12.65 -8.19 26.87
CA LEU A 323 13.99 -8.81 27.05
C LEU A 323 14.88 -8.07 28.06
N ALA A 324 14.44 -6.90 28.55
CA ALA A 324 15.32 -5.98 29.26
C ALA A 324 15.75 -6.48 30.65
N LYS A 325 14.94 -7.32 31.32
CA LYS A 325 15.28 -7.93 32.62
C LYS A 325 16.54 -8.83 32.53
N GLN A 326 16.73 -9.51 31.40
CA GLN A 326 17.89 -10.38 31.14
C GLN A 326 19.15 -9.60 30.77
N LYS A 327 19.01 -8.39 30.20
CA LYS A 327 20.13 -7.47 29.97
C LYS A 327 20.93 -7.22 31.24
N GLN A 328 20.28 -7.27 32.41
CA GLN A 328 20.78 -6.67 33.65
C GLN A 328 21.40 -7.67 34.64
N GLU A 329 21.05 -8.96 34.60
CA GLU A 329 21.62 -9.95 35.53
C GLU A 329 23.11 -10.29 35.23
N ASN A 330 23.59 -10.05 33.99
CA ASN A 330 24.95 -10.47 33.58
C ASN A 330 25.74 -9.49 32.68
N SER A 331 25.23 -8.30 32.34
CA SER A 331 25.99 -7.40 31.44
C SER A 331 27.20 -6.75 32.10
N LYS A 332 28.36 -7.40 32.01
CA LYS A 332 29.62 -6.66 31.91
C LYS A 332 29.63 -5.88 30.60
N LEU A 333 29.13 -4.65 30.62
CA LEU A 333 29.73 -3.48 29.98
C LEU A 333 30.27 -3.65 28.52
N THR A 334 29.58 -4.38 27.63
CA THR A 334 30.04 -4.60 26.24
C THR A 334 29.49 -3.60 25.21
N SER A 335 28.60 -2.69 25.60
CA SER A 335 28.18 -1.53 24.77
C SER A 335 27.99 -0.25 25.59
N VAL A 336 28.96 0.03 26.48
CA VAL A 336 28.87 1.01 27.58
C VAL A 336 28.32 2.38 27.15
N VAL A 337 28.81 2.93 26.04
CA VAL A 337 28.53 4.34 25.66
C VAL A 337 27.09 4.53 25.16
N GLY A 338 26.49 3.56 24.46
CA GLY A 338 25.22 3.76 23.75
C GLY A 338 23.97 3.68 24.64
N THR A 339 23.98 2.79 25.64
CA THR A 339 22.82 2.61 26.55
C THR A 339 22.85 3.63 27.70
N ILE A 340 24.02 4.02 28.19
CA ILE A 340 24.15 4.82 29.42
C ILE A 340 23.58 6.25 29.28
N LEU A 341 23.50 6.81 28.06
CA LEU A 341 22.96 8.16 27.79
C LEU A 341 21.49 8.34 28.24
N TYR A 342 20.75 7.23 28.40
CA TYR A 342 19.36 7.20 28.85
C TYR A 342 19.21 6.51 30.22
N SER A 343 20.31 6.05 30.83
CA SER A 343 20.29 5.47 32.17
C SER A 343 20.10 6.55 33.24
N CYS A 344 19.32 6.23 34.26
CA CYS A 344 19.08 7.08 35.41
C CYS A 344 20.21 6.99 36.46
N PRO A 345 20.32 7.97 37.38
CA PRO A 345 21.34 8.00 38.43
C PRO A 345 21.43 6.71 39.24
N GLU A 346 20.29 6.15 39.63
CA GLU A 346 20.22 4.92 40.42
C GLU A 346 20.78 3.70 39.66
N VAL A 347 20.56 3.62 38.34
CA VAL A 347 21.18 2.57 37.50
C VAL A 347 22.69 2.76 37.39
N VAL A 348 23.18 4.01 37.26
CA VAL A 348 24.62 4.30 37.20
C VAL A 348 25.32 4.03 38.53
N LYS A 349 24.63 4.23 39.66
CA LYS A 349 25.10 3.90 41.01
C LYS A 349 24.97 2.41 41.38
N ASN A 350 24.37 1.59 40.52
CA ASN A 350 24.03 0.18 40.79
C ASN A 350 23.09 0.02 42.00
N GLU A 351 22.15 0.94 42.16
CA GLU A 351 21.06 0.94 43.13
C GLU A 351 19.80 0.26 42.54
N PRO A 352 18.83 -0.19 43.37
CA PRO A 352 17.55 -0.68 42.89
C PRO A 352 16.75 0.41 42.16
N TYR A 353 16.13 0.05 41.03
CA TYR A 353 15.32 0.96 40.22
C TYR A 353 13.99 0.30 39.80
N GLY A 354 13.00 1.13 39.45
CA GLY A 354 11.66 0.69 39.05
C GLY A 354 11.12 1.49 37.87
N GLU A 355 9.80 1.65 37.78
CA GLU A 355 9.11 2.43 36.73
C GLU A 355 9.63 3.86 36.56
N LYS A 356 10.16 4.48 37.62
CA LYS A 356 10.80 5.82 37.60
C LYS A 356 12.05 5.89 36.70
N ALA A 357 12.70 4.78 36.40
CA ALA A 357 13.82 4.74 35.45
C ALA A 357 13.37 5.05 34.02
N ASP A 358 12.20 4.53 33.61
CA ASP A 358 11.63 4.82 32.30
C ASP A 358 11.20 6.30 32.18
N ILE A 359 10.85 6.96 33.29
CA ILE A 359 10.52 8.40 33.33
C ILE A 359 11.76 9.27 33.10
N TRP A 360 12.90 8.88 33.67
CA TRP A 360 14.18 9.54 33.38
C TRP A 360 14.55 9.39 31.90
N ALA A 361 14.48 8.16 31.36
CA ALA A 361 14.73 7.90 29.95
C ALA A 361 13.79 8.70 29.03
N LEU A 362 12.50 8.79 29.39
CA LEU A 362 11.51 9.65 28.73
C LEU A 362 11.90 11.14 28.78
N GLY A 363 12.46 11.61 29.91
CA GLY A 363 13.04 12.96 30.04
C GLY A 363 14.21 13.19 29.09
N CYS A 364 15.14 12.23 28.98
CA CYS A 364 16.24 12.28 28.00
C CYS A 364 15.73 12.32 26.56
N ILE A 365 14.70 11.52 26.24
CA ILE A 365 14.09 11.50 24.90
C ILE A 365 13.38 12.83 24.59
N LEU A 366 12.67 13.42 25.56
CA LEU A 366 12.04 14.73 25.40
C LEU A 366 13.08 15.85 25.16
N TYR A 367 14.15 15.87 25.95
CA TYR A 367 15.27 16.79 25.72
C TYR A 367 15.86 16.62 24.32
N GLN A 368 16.06 15.38 23.87
CA GLN A 368 16.61 15.09 22.56
C GLN A 368 15.65 15.41 21.41
N MET A 369 14.33 15.34 21.60
CA MET A 369 13.36 15.89 20.64
C MET A 369 13.49 17.41 20.50
N ALA A 370 13.74 18.13 21.61
CA ALA A 370 13.90 19.58 21.60
C ALA A 370 15.24 20.06 21.01
N THR A 371 16.36 19.40 21.35
CA THR A 371 17.73 19.86 21.01
C THR A 371 18.43 19.05 19.92
N LEU A 372 17.87 17.90 19.53
CA LEU A 372 18.49 16.85 18.71
C LEU A 372 19.77 16.24 19.31
N LYS A 373 20.18 16.62 20.52
CA LYS A 373 21.33 16.09 21.26
C LYS A 373 20.85 15.33 22.51
N PRO A 374 21.53 14.26 22.97
CA PRO A 374 21.27 13.71 24.30
C PRO A 374 21.62 14.75 25.38
N PRO A 375 20.95 14.75 26.56
CA PRO A 375 21.27 15.71 27.63
C PRO A 375 22.65 15.46 28.22
N PHE A 376 23.01 14.19 28.43
CA PHE A 376 24.28 13.78 29.01
C PHE A 376 25.20 13.25 27.91
N TYR A 377 26.35 13.89 27.74
CA TYR A 377 27.41 13.41 26.85
C TYR A 377 28.79 13.81 27.37
N SER A 378 29.74 12.89 27.27
CA SER A 378 31.17 13.13 27.46
C SER A 378 31.97 12.05 26.75
N SER A 379 33.20 12.37 26.33
CA SER A 379 34.18 11.40 25.86
C SER A 379 34.76 10.54 27.00
N ASN A 380 34.64 11.00 28.24
CA ASN A 380 35.09 10.27 29.44
C ASN A 380 33.89 9.66 30.17
N MET A 381 33.96 8.35 30.43
CA MET A 381 32.87 7.58 31.05
C MET A 381 32.57 8.00 32.51
N LEU A 382 33.60 8.36 33.29
CA LEU A 382 33.42 8.84 34.66
C LEU A 382 32.77 10.22 34.68
N SER A 383 33.18 11.12 33.77
CA SER A 383 32.53 12.42 33.60
C SER A 383 31.09 12.29 33.12
N LEU A 384 30.79 11.33 32.23
CA LEU A 384 29.42 11.01 31.81
C LEU A 384 28.57 10.50 32.98
N ALA A 385 29.13 9.60 33.81
CA ALA A 385 28.47 9.11 35.02
C ALA A 385 28.20 10.25 36.02
N SER A 386 29.15 11.16 36.24
CA SER A 386 28.98 12.35 37.10
C SER A 386 27.81 13.20 36.60
N LYS A 387 27.84 13.61 35.33
CA LYS A 387 26.77 14.41 34.69
C LYS A 387 25.39 13.78 34.82
N ILE A 388 25.28 12.45 34.65
CA ILE A 388 24.02 11.73 34.85
C ILE A 388 23.59 11.81 36.32
N VAL A 389 24.47 11.48 37.26
CA VAL A 389 24.19 11.46 38.70
C VAL A 389 23.81 12.84 39.26
N GLU A 390 24.44 13.89 38.75
CA GLU A 390 24.25 15.29 39.15
C GLU A 390 23.14 15.99 38.34
N ALA A 391 22.59 15.32 37.31
CA ALA A 391 21.70 15.89 36.29
C ALA A 391 22.23 17.18 35.63
N GLU A 392 23.52 17.23 35.33
CA GLU A 392 24.16 18.34 34.63
C GLU A 392 24.02 18.20 33.10
N TYR A 393 23.20 19.06 32.50
CA TYR A 393 23.00 19.17 31.05
C TYR A 393 22.80 20.63 30.62
N GLU A 394 23.06 20.93 29.35
CA GLU A 394 22.83 22.26 28.77
C GLU A 394 21.32 22.59 28.78
N PRO A 395 20.89 23.80 29.18
CA PRO A 395 19.49 24.20 29.04
C PRO A 395 19.02 24.21 27.58
N VAL A 396 17.72 23.98 27.37
CA VAL A 396 17.10 24.18 26.05
C VAL A 396 17.15 25.67 25.70
N GLU A 397 17.49 25.98 24.43
CA GLU A 397 17.61 27.33 23.90
C GLU A 397 16.35 28.17 24.16
N GLU A 398 16.53 29.35 24.80
CA GLU A 398 15.43 30.22 25.22
C GLU A 398 14.60 30.72 24.03
N GLY A 399 13.28 30.81 24.22
CA GLY A 399 12.35 31.31 23.21
C GLY A 399 12.03 30.35 22.05
N VAL A 400 12.73 29.21 21.92
CA VAL A 400 12.46 28.21 20.86
C VAL A 400 11.20 27.38 21.14
N PHE A 401 10.93 27.10 22.41
CA PHE A 401 9.77 26.35 22.89
C PHE A 401 9.13 27.09 24.07
N SER A 402 7.86 26.81 24.35
CA SER A 402 7.22 27.28 25.58
C SER A 402 7.91 26.69 26.82
N GLU A 403 7.87 27.42 27.95
CA GLU A 403 8.43 26.97 29.24
C GLU A 403 7.95 25.57 29.67
N ARG A 404 6.82 25.11 29.12
CA ARG A 404 6.26 23.79 29.36
C ARG A 404 7.21 22.66 28.95
N VAL A 405 7.96 22.81 27.85
CA VAL A 405 8.92 21.79 27.40
C VAL A 405 10.14 21.73 28.34
N PRO A 406 10.89 22.83 28.60
CA PRO A 406 12.00 22.82 29.56
C PRO A 406 11.58 22.44 30.99
N GLN A 407 10.37 22.82 31.43
CA GLN A 407 9.87 22.44 32.76
C GLN A 407 9.58 20.94 32.85
N MET A 408 8.97 20.34 31.82
CA MET A 408 8.72 18.89 31.78
C MET A 408 10.02 18.08 31.74
N ILE A 409 11.02 18.54 30.97
CA ILE A 409 12.37 17.94 30.94
C ILE A 409 12.99 17.96 32.33
N ARG A 410 13.08 19.14 32.96
CA ARG A 410 13.64 19.30 34.33
C ARG A 410 12.98 18.38 35.34
N TRP A 411 11.66 18.18 35.24
CA TRP A 411 10.91 17.36 36.17
C TRP A 411 11.11 15.86 35.94
N CYS A 412 11.14 15.40 34.69
CA CYS A 412 11.47 14.01 34.36
C CYS A 412 12.92 13.65 34.71
N LEU A 413 13.84 14.61 34.59
CA LEU A 413 15.26 14.50 34.94
C LEU A 413 15.56 14.88 36.41
N THR A 414 14.59 14.68 37.33
CA THR A 414 14.84 14.80 38.77
C THR A 414 15.82 13.69 39.21
N PRO A 415 16.99 13.99 39.83
CA PRO A 415 17.98 12.96 40.18
C PRO A 415 17.45 11.91 41.14
N ASP A 416 16.81 12.36 42.23
CA ASP A 416 16.19 11.51 43.24
C ASP A 416 14.96 10.78 42.67
N ALA A 417 15.02 9.45 42.63
CA ALA A 417 13.97 8.59 42.07
C ALA A 417 12.65 8.63 42.88
N GLU A 418 12.69 8.97 44.18
CA GLU A 418 11.49 9.13 44.99
C GLU A 418 10.76 10.43 44.63
N GLN A 419 11.51 11.53 44.47
CA GLN A 419 10.97 12.85 44.07
C GLN A 419 10.60 12.93 42.58
N ARG A 420 11.25 12.13 41.72
CA ARG A 420 10.93 12.03 40.29
C ARG A 420 9.46 11.60 40.12
N PRO A 421 8.66 12.26 39.26
CA PRO A 421 7.26 11.90 39.08
C PRO A 421 7.10 10.49 38.50
N ASP A 422 5.93 9.87 38.72
CA ASP A 422 5.53 8.68 37.96
C ASP A 422 4.79 9.07 36.66
N VAL A 423 4.51 8.09 35.80
CA VAL A 423 3.82 8.33 34.52
C VAL A 423 2.41 8.92 34.67
N VAL A 424 1.72 8.68 35.80
CA VAL A 424 0.38 9.23 36.06
C VAL A 424 0.48 10.72 36.38
N VAL A 425 1.46 11.09 37.21
CA VAL A 425 1.77 12.46 37.59
C VAL A 425 2.34 13.27 36.41
N VAL A 426 3.15 12.65 35.53
CA VAL A 426 3.54 13.25 34.24
C VAL A 426 2.33 13.47 33.34
N SER A 427 1.49 12.45 33.16
CA SER A 427 0.31 12.51 32.28
C SER A 427 -0.71 13.57 32.73
N SER A 428 -0.92 13.74 34.04
CA SER A 428 -1.87 14.72 34.56
C SER A 428 -1.49 16.17 34.19
N ARG A 429 -0.19 16.50 34.19
CA ARG A 429 0.33 17.83 33.78
C ARG A 429 0.21 18.12 32.29
N ILE A 430 -0.12 17.16 31.44
CA ILE A 430 -0.35 17.35 30.00
C ILE A 430 -1.76 16.94 29.57
N SER A 431 -2.67 16.78 30.54
CA SER A 431 -4.05 16.33 30.29
C SER A 431 -4.82 17.24 29.33
N ASP A 432 -4.65 18.56 29.38
CA ASP A 432 -5.23 19.52 28.43
C ASP A 432 -4.64 19.41 27.00
N LEU A 433 -3.40 18.92 26.86
CA LEU A 433 -2.81 18.60 25.56
C LEU A 433 -3.34 17.24 25.06
N MET A 434 -3.47 16.26 25.95
CA MET A 434 -4.10 14.97 25.62
C MET A 434 -5.55 15.15 25.16
N MET A 435 -6.34 15.98 25.85
CA MET A 435 -7.71 16.32 25.44
C MET A 435 -7.75 16.95 24.04
N ARG A 436 -6.90 17.96 23.78
CA ARG A 436 -6.81 18.59 22.45
C ARG A 436 -6.43 17.60 21.33
N LEU A 437 -5.52 16.67 21.60
CA LEU A 437 -5.19 15.60 20.64
C LEU A 437 -6.37 14.63 20.45
N MET A 438 -7.09 14.25 21.52
CA MET A 438 -8.29 13.42 21.39
C MET A 438 -9.40 14.11 20.58
N ASP A 439 -9.63 15.40 20.77
CA ASP A 439 -10.62 16.18 20.02
C ASP A 439 -10.26 16.23 18.52
N GLY A 440 -8.97 16.41 18.20
CA GLY A 440 -8.45 16.32 16.83
C GLY A 440 -8.63 14.93 16.22
N LEU A 441 -8.29 13.86 16.96
CA LEU A 441 -8.48 12.48 16.54
C LEU A 441 -9.96 12.13 16.34
N TYR A 442 -10.84 12.57 17.24
CA TYR A 442 -12.29 12.36 17.14
C TYR A 442 -12.90 13.11 15.95
N THR A 443 -12.46 14.35 15.71
CA THR A 443 -12.88 15.14 14.53
C THR A 443 -12.44 14.47 13.23
N SER A 444 -11.19 13.99 13.17
CA SER A 444 -10.65 13.23 12.03
C SER A 444 -11.39 11.91 11.81
N HIS A 445 -11.64 11.15 12.88
CA HIS A 445 -12.39 9.90 12.84
C HIS A 445 -13.82 10.11 12.30
N ASN A 446 -14.55 11.10 12.83
CA ASN A 446 -15.88 11.47 12.35
C ASN A 446 -15.87 11.92 10.88
N ALA A 447 -14.84 12.63 10.43
CA ALA A 447 -14.69 13.02 9.03
C ALA A 447 -14.45 11.81 8.10
N LEU A 448 -13.63 10.85 8.54
CA LEU A 448 -13.39 9.57 7.85
C LEU A 448 -14.65 8.70 7.82
N GLU A 449 -15.40 8.60 8.92
CA GLU A 449 -16.66 7.85 8.97
C GLU A 449 -17.73 8.47 8.06
N ARG A 450 -17.89 9.81 8.08
CA ARG A 450 -18.76 10.53 7.13
C ARG A 450 -18.30 10.39 5.67
N ARG A 451 -17.00 10.17 5.40
CA ARG A 451 -16.50 9.85 4.06
C ARG A 451 -16.88 8.42 3.68
N ALA A 452 -16.56 7.43 4.52
CA ALA A 452 -16.92 6.04 4.31
C ALA A 452 -18.43 5.82 4.13
N GLU A 453 -19.27 6.56 4.87
CA GLU A 453 -20.73 6.49 4.73
C GLU A 453 -21.24 7.13 3.42
N ARG A 454 -20.64 8.24 2.98
CA ARG A 454 -20.93 8.80 1.64
C ARG A 454 -20.52 7.83 0.54
N ASP A 455 -19.37 7.17 0.69
CA ASP A 455 -18.86 6.22 -0.29
C ASP A 455 -19.68 4.92 -0.30
N ARG A 456 -20.18 4.45 0.85
CA ARG A 456 -21.22 3.40 0.92
C ARG A 456 -22.51 3.79 0.21
N LYS A 457 -23.04 5.00 0.45
CA LYS A 457 -24.26 5.48 -0.22
C LYS A 457 -24.07 5.64 -1.74
N ARG A 458 -22.88 6.08 -2.18
CA ARG A 458 -22.50 6.10 -3.60
C ARG A 458 -22.48 4.69 -4.20
N ALA A 459 -21.82 3.74 -3.54
CA ALA A 459 -21.78 2.34 -3.99
C ALA A 459 -23.19 1.72 -4.06
N GLN A 460 -24.04 1.95 -3.06
CA GLN A 460 -25.44 1.52 -3.05
C GLN A 460 -26.26 2.17 -4.17
N LYS A 461 -26.09 3.47 -4.43
CA LYS A 461 -26.79 4.16 -5.53
C LYS A 461 -26.33 3.66 -6.90
N CYS A 462 -25.04 3.38 -7.08
CA CYS A 462 -24.53 2.74 -8.30
C CYS A 462 -25.05 1.31 -8.47
N PHE A 463 -25.28 0.57 -7.38
CA PHE A 463 -25.86 -0.78 -7.41
C PHE A 463 -27.35 -0.74 -7.79
N MET A 464 -28.15 0.14 -7.16
CA MET A 464 -29.58 0.30 -7.47
C MET A 464 -29.82 0.91 -8.85
N GLY A 465 -28.96 1.84 -9.30
CA GLY A 465 -29.04 2.43 -10.64
C GLY A 465 -28.85 1.40 -11.76
N LYS A 466 -28.01 0.38 -11.55
CA LYS A 466 -27.88 -0.74 -12.49
C LYS A 466 -29.16 -1.59 -12.56
N GLN A 467 -29.81 -1.87 -11.44
CA GLN A 467 -31.10 -2.59 -11.43
C GLN A 467 -32.24 -1.80 -12.06
N ALA A 468 -32.29 -0.47 -11.87
CA ALA A 468 -33.28 0.39 -12.52
C ALA A 468 -33.08 0.46 -14.04
N GLY A 469 -31.83 0.46 -14.52
CA GLY A 469 -31.52 0.38 -15.95
C GLY A 469 -31.95 -0.94 -16.59
N GLU A 470 -31.80 -2.06 -15.90
CA GLU A 470 -32.29 -3.37 -16.35
C GLU A 470 -33.84 -3.42 -16.38
N ALA A 471 -34.52 -2.77 -15.41
CA ALA A 471 -35.98 -2.75 -15.34
C ALA A 471 -36.66 -1.88 -16.44
N VAL A 472 -36.02 -0.80 -16.88
CA VAL A 472 -36.59 0.08 -17.93
C VAL A 472 -36.50 -0.55 -19.32
N CYS A 473 -35.55 -1.45 -19.57
CA CYS A 473 -35.39 -2.13 -20.86
C CYS A 473 -36.39 -3.27 -21.10
N CYS A 474 -37.12 -3.72 -20.06
CA CYS A 474 -38.07 -4.84 -20.17
C CYS A 474 -39.50 -4.44 -20.57
N ASN A 475 -39.82 -3.15 -20.71
CA ASN A 475 -41.18 -2.67 -20.97
C ASN A 475 -41.42 -2.11 -22.40
N SER A 476 -40.45 -2.21 -23.32
CA SER A 476 -40.58 -1.68 -24.69
C SER A 476 -40.88 -2.73 -25.78
N CYS A 477 -41.18 -3.98 -25.40
CA CYS A 477 -41.38 -5.09 -26.34
C CYS A 477 -42.77 -5.73 -26.22
N GLN A 478 -43.83 -4.98 -26.53
CA GLN A 478 -45.13 -5.55 -26.91
C GLN A 478 -45.94 -4.55 -27.76
N GLU A 479 -45.84 -4.67 -29.09
CA GLU A 479 -46.78 -4.04 -30.03
C GLU A 479 -47.98 -4.97 -30.27
N ASN A 480 -49.17 -4.36 -30.41
CA ASN A 480 -50.22 -4.78 -31.36
C ASN A 480 -51.29 -3.67 -31.47
N PRO A 481 -51.59 -3.15 -32.68
CA PRO A 481 -52.69 -2.19 -32.94
C PRO A 481 -53.91 -2.91 -33.56
N PRO A 482 -55.00 -2.23 -34.04
CA PRO A 482 -55.58 -0.92 -33.69
C PRO A 482 -57.11 -0.98 -33.39
N VAL A 483 -57.72 0.05 -32.78
CA VAL A 483 -59.05 0.62 -33.18
C VAL A 483 -59.09 2.13 -32.83
N ARG A 484 -59.75 2.92 -33.70
CA ARG A 484 -59.90 4.39 -33.66
C ARG A 484 -60.74 4.93 -32.50
N ALA A 485 -60.38 6.11 -31.97
CA ALA A 485 -61.15 7.35 -32.13
C ALA A 485 -60.46 8.58 -31.49
N ASP A 486 -59.93 9.47 -32.34
CA ASP A 486 -59.65 10.88 -32.06
C ASP A 486 -60.99 11.69 -32.06
N PRO A 487 -61.08 12.99 -31.63
CA PRO A 487 -60.00 13.98 -31.71
C PRO A 487 -59.96 15.14 -30.66
N LEU A 488 -58.87 15.95 -30.74
CA LEU A 488 -58.71 17.38 -30.33
C LEU A 488 -58.62 17.73 -28.81
N THR A 489 -57.80 18.70 -28.35
CA THR A 489 -56.70 19.49 -28.94
C THR A 489 -55.88 20.22 -27.86
N HIS A 490 -54.59 20.45 -28.14
CA HIS A 490 -53.73 21.61 -27.77
C HIS A 490 -53.64 22.13 -26.32
N SER A 491 -52.50 22.66 -25.84
CA SER A 491 -51.08 22.51 -26.19
C SER A 491 -50.24 23.26 -25.13
N SER A 492 -48.92 22.99 -25.07
CA SER A 492 -47.82 23.98 -24.91
C SER A 492 -47.86 25.06 -23.79
N SER A 493 -46.78 25.49 -23.14
CA SER A 493 -45.36 25.11 -22.98
C SER A 493 -44.67 26.30 -22.27
N VAL A 494 -43.37 26.21 -21.95
CA VAL A 494 -42.48 27.33 -21.50
C VAL A 494 -42.82 27.86 -20.08
N ALA A 495 -42.01 27.74 -19.03
CA ALA A 495 -40.57 27.89 -18.79
C ALA A 495 -40.08 29.32 -18.46
N CYS A 496 -39.21 29.39 -17.45
CA CYS A 496 -38.24 30.43 -17.13
C CYS A 496 -38.68 31.78 -16.53
N SER A 497 -37.83 32.21 -15.58
CA SER A 497 -37.50 33.61 -15.24
C SER A 497 -38.54 34.46 -14.47
N SER A 498 -38.16 35.45 -13.65
CA SER A 498 -36.93 35.67 -12.85
C SER A 498 -37.08 36.97 -12.04
N VAL A 499 -36.54 36.99 -10.80
CA VAL A 499 -35.81 38.15 -10.21
C VAL A 499 -36.60 39.40 -9.75
N HIS A 500 -36.06 40.01 -8.66
CA HIS A 500 -36.47 41.24 -7.94
C HIS A 500 -37.86 41.21 -7.25
N GLY A 501 -38.03 41.51 -5.97
CA GLY A 501 -37.07 41.87 -4.91
C GLY A 501 -37.02 43.37 -4.64
N GLU A 502 -37.61 43.79 -3.51
CA GLU A 502 -37.30 45.06 -2.84
C GLU A 502 -37.62 44.95 -1.34
N GLN A 503 -36.94 45.76 -0.52
CA GLN A 503 -37.03 45.75 0.94
C GLN A 503 -37.99 46.83 1.42
N GLU A 504 -38.62 46.63 2.59
CA GLU A 504 -38.89 47.74 3.49
C GLU A 504 -38.61 47.34 4.95
N VAL A 505 -38.27 48.34 5.76
CA VAL A 505 -37.61 48.19 7.06
C VAL A 505 -38.34 49.00 8.11
N ASN A 506 -38.70 48.41 9.25
CA ASN A 506 -38.39 48.96 10.59
C ASN A 506 -38.99 48.14 11.76
N GLN A 507 -38.17 48.01 12.81
CA GLN A 507 -38.48 48.17 14.25
C GLN A 507 -39.59 47.28 14.90
N ASP A 508 -39.53 46.88 16.18
CA ASP A 508 -38.52 47.16 17.20
C ASP A 508 -38.32 46.02 18.23
N SER A 509 -37.07 45.96 18.69
CA SER A 509 -36.45 45.50 19.94
C SER A 509 -37.17 44.73 21.09
N ARG A 510 -36.40 43.77 21.64
CA ARG A 510 -36.15 43.45 23.09
C ARG A 510 -37.36 43.07 24.00
N SER A 511 -37.25 42.27 25.06
CA SER A 511 -36.25 41.31 25.59
C SER A 511 -36.82 40.75 26.91
N SER A 512 -36.64 39.46 27.26
CA SER A 512 -36.83 39.02 28.65
C SER A 512 -35.98 37.80 29.04
N SER A 513 -34.99 38.05 29.89
CA SER A 513 -34.41 37.06 30.80
C SER A 513 -35.18 37.03 32.12
N CYS A 514 -35.25 35.88 32.80
CA CYS A 514 -34.78 35.71 34.20
C CYS A 514 -35.24 34.39 34.85
N VAL A 515 -34.44 33.91 35.80
CA VAL A 515 -34.61 32.72 36.67
C VAL A 515 -34.51 33.22 38.13
N PRO A 516 -35.33 32.72 39.10
CA PRO A 516 -34.84 31.85 40.22
C PRO A 516 -35.87 30.73 40.56
N ALA A 517 -35.58 29.52 41.09
CA ALA A 517 -34.64 28.98 42.09
C ALA A 517 -35.23 28.80 43.52
N ASP A 518 -35.48 27.54 43.94
CA ASP A 518 -35.12 26.89 45.23
C ASP A 518 -35.82 25.50 45.37
N LYS A 519 -35.09 24.38 45.46
CA LYS A 519 -34.50 23.66 46.63
C LYS A 519 -35.46 22.71 47.38
N ASN A 520 -35.11 21.40 47.40
CA ASN A 520 -35.07 20.59 48.62
C ASN A 520 -34.30 19.26 48.47
N VAL A 521 -34.00 18.61 49.60
CA VAL A 521 -32.89 17.66 49.87
C VAL A 521 -33.51 16.44 50.62
N ALA A 522 -33.07 15.16 50.51
CA ALA A 522 -31.73 14.59 50.33
C ALA A 522 -31.70 13.17 49.68
N THR A 523 -30.66 12.38 50.01
CA THR A 523 -30.48 10.90 49.92
C THR A 523 -30.27 10.25 48.54
N VAL A 524 -29.06 9.69 48.38
CA VAL A 524 -28.67 8.78 47.28
C VAL A 524 -28.23 7.47 47.93
N ASP A 525 -29.00 6.40 47.73
CA ASP A 525 -28.62 5.05 48.16
C ASP A 525 -28.13 4.20 46.98
N PHE A 526 -27.09 3.42 47.22
CA PHE A 526 -26.45 2.56 46.22
C PHE A 526 -27.35 1.36 45.90
N CYS A 527 -27.66 1.12 44.61
CA CYS A 527 -28.11 -0.21 44.18
C CYS A 527 -27.50 -0.63 42.84
N ALA A 528 -27.08 -1.90 42.77
CA ALA A 528 -26.16 -2.41 41.77
C ALA A 528 -26.73 -2.50 40.34
N LEU A 529 -26.19 -1.69 39.42
CA LEU A 529 -26.36 -1.92 37.98
C LEU A 529 -25.37 -2.97 37.48
N LYS A 530 -25.89 -4.18 37.22
CA LYS A 530 -25.17 -5.26 36.55
C LYS A 530 -24.74 -4.81 35.15
N PHE A 531 -23.45 -4.58 34.93
CA PHE A 531 -22.90 -4.41 33.59
C PHE A 531 -23.11 -5.70 32.77
N LYS A 532 -24.00 -5.65 31.78
CA LYS A 532 -24.02 -6.65 30.70
C LYS A 532 -22.74 -6.48 29.86
N PRO A 533 -22.05 -7.58 29.49
CA PRO A 533 -20.91 -7.47 28.60
C PRO A 533 -21.35 -6.92 27.23
N ARG A 534 -20.52 -6.02 26.66
CA ARG A 534 -20.70 -5.56 25.27
C ARG A 534 -20.60 -6.77 24.32
N PRO A 535 -21.41 -6.82 23.25
CA PRO A 535 -21.25 -7.87 22.24
C PRO A 535 -19.86 -7.75 21.58
N VAL A 536 -19.22 -8.91 21.38
CA VAL A 536 -18.04 -9.05 20.54
C VAL A 536 -18.37 -8.50 19.14
N SER A 537 -17.40 -7.89 18.48
CA SER A 537 -17.53 -7.39 17.10
C SER A 537 -18.24 -8.41 16.23
N ALA A 538 -19.43 -8.06 15.73
CA ALA A 538 -20.21 -8.90 14.84
C ALA A 538 -19.53 -8.94 13.47
N GLY A 539 -18.54 -9.83 13.33
CA GLY A 539 -17.97 -10.17 12.04
C GLY A 539 -19.08 -10.67 11.12
N ILE A 540 -19.28 -9.99 10.00
CA ILE A 540 -20.27 -10.38 8.99
C ILE A 540 -19.72 -11.61 8.25
N CYS A 541 -19.99 -12.80 8.77
CA CYS A 541 -19.74 -14.05 8.05
C CYS A 541 -20.77 -14.21 6.92
N VAL A 542 -20.43 -13.71 5.73
CA VAL A 542 -21.17 -14.06 4.50
C VAL A 542 -20.58 -15.35 3.94
N SER A 543 -21.42 -16.36 3.72
CA SER A 543 -21.02 -17.55 2.97
C SER A 543 -20.62 -17.16 1.55
N GLN A 544 -19.49 -17.68 1.03
CA GLN A 544 -19.08 -17.46 -0.36
C GLN A 544 -20.17 -17.85 -1.38
N LYS A 545 -21.07 -18.77 -1.02
CA LYS A 545 -22.22 -19.18 -1.84
C LYS A 545 -23.36 -18.15 -1.91
N MET A 546 -23.32 -17.10 -1.09
CA MET A 546 -24.33 -16.02 -1.00
C MET A 546 -23.82 -14.66 -1.51
N LEU A 547 -22.54 -14.57 -1.93
CA LEU A 547 -22.00 -13.40 -2.60
C LEU A 547 -22.22 -13.52 -4.11
N ARG A 548 -23.05 -12.65 -4.70
CA ARG A 548 -23.00 -12.45 -6.16
C ARG A 548 -21.65 -11.83 -6.51
N GLN A 549 -20.98 -12.38 -7.53
CA GLN A 549 -19.88 -11.66 -8.18
C GLN A 549 -20.39 -10.29 -8.62
N ILE A 550 -19.72 -9.23 -8.15
CA ILE A 550 -19.91 -7.91 -8.74
C ILE A 550 -19.36 -7.99 -10.15
N HIS A 551 -20.24 -7.96 -11.15
CA HIS A 551 -19.82 -7.87 -12.54
C HIS A 551 -19.15 -6.50 -12.77
N ASP A 552 -17.82 -6.50 -12.70
CA ASP A 552 -17.02 -5.40 -13.17
C ASP A 552 -17.18 -5.29 -14.71
N PRO A 553 -17.73 -4.18 -15.23
CA PRO A 553 -17.81 -3.98 -16.67
C PRO A 553 -16.42 -3.90 -17.31
N ILE A 554 -15.39 -3.46 -16.60
CA ILE A 554 -14.01 -3.41 -17.11
C ILE A 554 -13.48 -4.83 -17.26
N GLN A 555 -13.63 -5.70 -16.26
CA GLN A 555 -13.32 -7.13 -16.38
C GLN A 555 -14.04 -7.78 -17.58
N LYS A 556 -15.31 -7.46 -17.85
CA LYS A 556 -16.03 -7.98 -19.03
C LYS A 556 -15.40 -7.51 -20.35
N LEU A 557 -15.02 -6.23 -20.45
CA LEU A 557 -14.34 -5.67 -21.63
C LEU A 557 -12.93 -6.26 -21.80
N LEU A 558 -12.18 -6.44 -20.71
CA LEU A 558 -10.87 -7.10 -20.70
C LEU A 558 -10.96 -8.57 -21.12
N VAL A 559 -12.01 -9.29 -20.72
CA VAL A 559 -12.26 -10.67 -21.18
C VAL A 559 -12.59 -10.71 -22.68
N GLN A 560 -13.40 -9.79 -23.20
CA GLN A 560 -13.65 -9.70 -24.65
C GLN A 560 -12.38 -9.32 -25.43
N LEU A 561 -11.57 -8.41 -24.90
CA LEU A 561 -10.29 -8.07 -25.52
C LEU A 561 -9.32 -9.26 -25.50
N HIS A 562 -9.23 -9.99 -24.38
CA HIS A 562 -8.42 -11.20 -24.28
C HIS A 562 -8.86 -12.28 -25.28
N LYS A 563 -10.17 -12.47 -25.48
CA LYS A 563 -10.72 -13.36 -26.52
C LYS A 563 -10.26 -12.99 -27.92
N VAL A 564 -10.37 -11.71 -28.30
CA VAL A 564 -9.89 -11.19 -29.59
C VAL A 564 -8.37 -11.42 -29.72
N ILE A 565 -7.58 -11.08 -28.69
CA ILE A 565 -6.12 -11.27 -28.70
C ILE A 565 -5.76 -12.75 -28.85
N PHE A 566 -6.39 -13.65 -28.09
CA PHE A 566 -6.16 -15.09 -28.13
C PHE A 566 -6.32 -15.66 -29.54
N ILE A 567 -7.42 -15.33 -30.23
CA ILE A 567 -7.65 -15.78 -31.62
C ILE A 567 -6.50 -15.32 -32.55
N THR A 568 -6.05 -14.07 -32.40
CA THR A 568 -4.94 -13.54 -33.21
C THR A 568 -3.55 -14.08 -32.84
N GLN A 569 -3.42 -14.84 -31.75
CA GLN A 569 -2.16 -15.45 -31.30
C GLN A 569 -2.08 -16.97 -31.56
N LEU A 570 -3.12 -17.57 -32.15
CA LEU A 570 -3.12 -18.98 -32.53
C LEU A 570 -2.06 -19.28 -33.64
N PRO A 571 -1.54 -20.51 -33.76
CA PRO A 571 -0.64 -20.88 -34.86
C PRO A 571 -1.28 -20.64 -36.24
N PRO A 572 -0.52 -20.39 -37.31
CA PRO A 572 -1.06 -20.25 -38.66
C PRO A 572 -1.81 -21.52 -39.10
N SER A 573 -3.02 -21.37 -39.64
CA SER A 573 -3.80 -22.48 -40.19
C SER A 573 -3.26 -22.92 -41.56
N LEU A 574 -3.32 -24.22 -41.85
CA LEU A 574 -2.92 -24.81 -43.15
C LEU A 574 -3.81 -24.38 -44.33
N SER A 575 -4.95 -23.72 -44.04
CA SER A 575 -5.86 -23.13 -45.03
C SER A 575 -6.18 -21.69 -44.66
N ALA A 576 -6.62 -20.89 -45.64
CA ALA A 576 -6.95 -19.48 -45.45
C ALA A 576 -8.27 -19.31 -44.68
N ASP A 577 -8.16 -19.07 -43.38
CA ASP A 577 -9.30 -18.82 -42.49
C ASP A 577 -9.80 -17.37 -42.65
N VAL A 578 -10.95 -17.21 -43.29
CA VAL A 578 -11.61 -15.91 -43.53
C VAL A 578 -12.17 -15.32 -42.23
N GLU A 579 -12.71 -16.15 -41.34
CA GLU A 579 -13.29 -15.74 -40.06
C GLU A 579 -12.21 -15.19 -39.12
N ARG A 580 -11.07 -15.87 -39.03
CA ARG A 580 -9.92 -15.38 -38.27
C ARG A 580 -9.34 -14.08 -38.82
N ARG A 581 -9.23 -13.93 -40.15
CA ARG A 581 -8.77 -12.68 -40.79
C ARG A 581 -9.69 -11.49 -40.49
N LEU A 582 -11.00 -11.72 -40.32
CA LEU A 582 -11.94 -10.68 -39.89
C LEU A 582 -11.67 -10.24 -38.44
N VAL A 583 -11.41 -11.18 -37.52
CA VAL A 583 -11.01 -10.86 -36.13
C VAL A 583 -9.67 -10.12 -36.06
N GLU A 584 -8.70 -10.48 -36.91
CA GLU A 584 -7.41 -9.78 -37.02
C GLU A 584 -7.57 -8.35 -37.56
N LYS A 585 -8.43 -8.13 -38.56
CA LYS A 585 -8.78 -6.77 -39.03
C LYS A 585 -9.51 -5.95 -37.97
N PHE A 586 -10.46 -6.56 -37.26
CA PHE A 586 -11.16 -5.91 -36.14
C PHE A 586 -10.18 -5.49 -35.04
N LYS A 587 -9.27 -6.37 -34.62
CA LYS A 587 -8.16 -6.02 -33.71
C LYS A 587 -7.33 -4.85 -34.25
N LYS A 588 -6.95 -4.84 -35.53
CA LYS A 588 -6.22 -3.71 -36.13
C LYS A 588 -7.04 -2.41 -36.07
N SER A 589 -8.37 -2.46 -36.18
CA SER A 589 -9.27 -1.31 -35.98
C SER A 589 -9.27 -0.78 -34.54
N LEU A 590 -9.27 -1.67 -33.54
CA LEU A 590 -9.23 -1.31 -32.12
C LEU A 590 -7.91 -0.63 -31.68
N PHE A 591 -6.85 -0.74 -32.48
CA PHE A 591 -5.49 -0.32 -32.12
C PHE A 591 -4.80 0.51 -33.23
N GLN A 592 -5.57 1.29 -34.00
CA GLN A 592 -5.00 2.18 -35.00
C GLN A 592 -4.16 3.30 -34.37
N LEU A 593 -3.14 3.77 -35.07
CA LEU A 593 -2.23 4.81 -34.57
C LEU A 593 -3.01 6.13 -34.35
N GLY A 594 -3.23 6.49 -33.08
CA GLY A 594 -3.99 7.70 -32.70
C GLY A 594 -5.41 7.46 -32.15
N SER A 595 -5.84 6.20 -31.96
CA SER A 595 -7.16 5.89 -31.37
C SER A 595 -7.26 6.28 -29.88
N ASP A 596 -8.37 6.90 -29.48
CA ASP A 596 -8.67 7.27 -28.08
C ASP A 596 -9.09 6.03 -27.26
N PRO A 597 -8.60 5.86 -26.01
CA PRO A 597 -9.18 4.90 -25.05
C PRO A 597 -10.71 4.95 -24.91
N TYR A 598 -11.36 6.10 -25.18
CA TYR A 598 -12.81 6.23 -25.29
C TYR A 598 -13.38 5.38 -26.43
N ASP A 599 -12.79 5.44 -27.62
CA ASP A 599 -13.24 4.69 -28.80
C ASP A 599 -13.06 3.18 -28.59
N LEU A 600 -11.90 2.76 -28.09
CA LEU A 600 -11.64 1.35 -27.72
C LEU A 600 -12.72 0.80 -26.77
N LYS A 601 -13.13 1.61 -25.79
CA LYS A 601 -14.20 1.24 -24.84
C LYS A 601 -15.57 1.19 -25.53
N VAL A 602 -15.89 2.12 -26.42
CA VAL A 602 -17.14 2.13 -27.18
C VAL A 602 -17.24 0.88 -28.06
N GLU A 603 -16.21 0.59 -28.84
CA GLU A 603 -16.15 -0.54 -29.78
C GLU A 603 -16.22 -1.90 -29.07
N LEU A 604 -15.45 -2.08 -27.99
CA LEU A 604 -15.56 -3.29 -27.15
C LEU A 604 -16.91 -3.38 -26.42
N SER A 605 -17.58 -2.26 -26.13
CA SER A 605 -18.93 -2.27 -25.55
C SER A 605 -20.00 -2.67 -26.56
N LYS A 606 -19.91 -2.21 -27.82
CA LYS A 606 -20.79 -2.65 -28.92
C LYS A 606 -20.62 -4.15 -29.19
N LEU A 607 -19.39 -4.64 -29.18
CA LEU A 607 -19.08 -6.07 -29.29
C LEU A 607 -19.66 -6.87 -28.12
N LEU A 608 -19.42 -6.44 -26.88
CA LEU A 608 -19.95 -7.10 -25.67
C LEU A 608 -21.49 -7.12 -25.63
N GLN A 609 -22.15 -6.14 -26.24
CA GLN A 609 -23.61 -6.05 -26.36
C GLN A 609 -24.16 -6.76 -27.60
N ALA A 610 -23.30 -7.32 -28.46
CA ALA A 610 -23.65 -7.91 -29.75
C ALA A 610 -24.53 -6.96 -30.61
N SER A 611 -24.08 -5.70 -30.74
CA SER A 611 -24.81 -4.64 -31.46
C SER A 611 -25.07 -5.01 -32.94
N PRO A 612 -26.27 -4.70 -33.49
CA PRO A 612 -26.56 -4.85 -34.91
C PRO A 612 -25.90 -3.78 -35.79
N GLU A 613 -25.19 -2.80 -35.21
CA GLU A 613 -24.40 -1.82 -35.97
C GLU A 613 -23.33 -2.50 -36.85
N LEU A 614 -23.04 -1.91 -38.02
CA LEU A 614 -21.90 -2.30 -38.86
C LEU A 614 -20.59 -1.79 -38.24
N ILE A 615 -19.52 -2.58 -38.41
CA ILE A 615 -18.18 -2.21 -37.95
C ILE A 615 -17.55 -1.25 -38.96
N GLU A 616 -17.36 0.01 -38.58
CA GLU A 616 -16.70 1.02 -39.42
C GLU A 616 -15.17 0.84 -39.37
N ILE A 617 -14.62 0.13 -40.36
CA ILE A 617 -13.17 -0.01 -40.50
C ILE A 617 -12.68 0.99 -41.57
N ASN A 618 -12.15 2.13 -41.12
CA ASN A 618 -11.75 3.23 -42.00
C ASN A 618 -10.68 2.81 -43.05
N GLY A 619 -10.93 3.10 -44.33
CA GLY A 619 -9.94 3.01 -45.42
C GLY A 619 -10.35 2.22 -46.66
N ALA A 620 -11.31 2.73 -47.45
CA ALA A 620 -11.72 2.25 -48.79
C ALA A 620 -12.56 0.96 -48.85
N THR A 621 -13.86 1.09 -48.55
CA THR A 621 -14.91 0.07 -48.75
C THR A 621 -15.06 -0.44 -50.20
N SER A 622 -14.41 0.18 -51.20
CA SER A 622 -14.46 -0.21 -52.61
C SER A 622 -13.33 -1.13 -53.09
N GLY A 623 -12.31 -1.42 -52.27
CA GLY A 623 -11.13 -2.19 -52.70
C GLY A 623 -10.91 -3.55 -52.00
N TRP A 624 -11.67 -3.85 -50.95
CA TRP A 624 -11.29 -4.89 -49.97
C TRP A 624 -11.71 -6.32 -50.34
N TRP A 625 -12.66 -6.45 -51.26
CA TRP A 625 -13.33 -7.71 -51.56
C TRP A 625 -12.63 -8.54 -52.65
N SER A 626 -11.92 -7.88 -53.56
CA SER A 626 -11.21 -8.51 -54.68
C SER A 626 -10.01 -9.39 -54.26
N LEU A 627 -9.58 -9.34 -53.00
CA LEU A 627 -8.40 -10.06 -52.47
C LEU A 627 -8.74 -11.33 -51.66
N LEU A 628 -10.02 -11.70 -51.55
CA LEU A 628 -10.45 -12.93 -50.86
C LEU A 628 -10.54 -14.16 -51.78
N HIS A 629 -10.44 -13.99 -53.11
CA HIS A 629 -10.46 -15.10 -54.07
C HIS A 629 -9.06 -15.43 -54.62
N PRO A 630 -8.70 -16.72 -54.74
CA PRO A 630 -7.70 -17.16 -55.71
C PRO A 630 -8.25 -16.97 -57.15
N PRO A 631 -7.40 -16.77 -58.17
CA PRO A 631 -7.84 -16.44 -59.53
C PRO A 631 -8.42 -17.63 -60.34
N THR A 632 -9.04 -18.61 -59.68
CA THR A 632 -9.64 -19.81 -60.31
C THR A 632 -10.85 -20.33 -59.52
N ARG A 633 -12.06 -19.87 -59.88
CA ARG A 633 -13.32 -20.59 -59.63
C ARG A 633 -14.43 -20.09 -60.57
N ASP A 634 -15.14 -21.04 -61.17
CA ASP A 634 -16.22 -20.78 -62.12
C ASP A 634 -17.50 -20.22 -61.47
N PRO A 635 -18.31 -19.43 -62.18
CA PRO A 635 -19.36 -18.60 -61.59
C PRO A 635 -20.73 -19.30 -61.46
N GLU A 636 -20.81 -20.48 -60.82
CA GLU A 636 -22.10 -21.16 -60.55
C GLU A 636 -22.19 -21.79 -59.15
N SER A 637 -22.50 -20.99 -58.12
CA SER A 637 -23.38 -21.32 -56.97
C SER A 637 -23.35 -20.21 -55.90
N PRO A 638 -24.49 -19.55 -55.56
CA PRO A 638 -24.51 -18.35 -54.71
C PRO A 638 -24.67 -18.59 -53.20
N ASP A 639 -24.45 -19.82 -52.70
CA ASP A 639 -24.70 -20.18 -51.28
C ASP A 639 -23.45 -20.70 -50.55
N SER A 640 -22.42 -19.86 -50.52
CA SER A 640 -21.36 -19.94 -49.50
C SER A 640 -21.60 -18.87 -48.43
N PRO A 641 -21.60 -19.20 -47.12
CA PRO A 641 -21.75 -18.19 -46.08
C PRO A 641 -20.58 -17.19 -46.04
N ALA A 642 -19.44 -17.51 -46.67
CA ALA A 642 -18.32 -16.58 -46.81
C ALA A 642 -18.63 -15.41 -47.77
N ASP A 643 -19.40 -15.63 -48.84
CA ASP A 643 -19.71 -14.59 -49.84
C ASP A 643 -20.71 -13.55 -49.32
N ARG A 644 -21.55 -13.90 -48.33
CA ARG A 644 -22.53 -12.95 -47.76
C ARG A 644 -21.90 -11.83 -46.92
N TYR A 645 -20.73 -12.08 -46.31
CA TYR A 645 -19.99 -11.03 -45.59
C TYR A 645 -19.30 -10.03 -46.53
N VAL A 646 -19.18 -10.38 -47.82
CA VAL A 646 -18.42 -9.64 -48.84
C VAL A 646 -19.24 -8.53 -49.49
N THR A 647 -20.58 -8.57 -49.42
CA THR A 647 -21.44 -7.50 -49.98
C THR A 647 -21.94 -6.52 -48.92
N ASP A 648 -22.29 -7.01 -47.74
CA ASP A 648 -23.12 -6.26 -46.78
C ASP A 648 -22.33 -5.74 -45.56
N GLY A 649 -21.06 -6.13 -45.42
CA GLY A 649 -20.22 -5.83 -44.26
C GLY A 649 -20.44 -6.79 -43.09
N VAL A 650 -19.84 -6.48 -41.94
CA VAL A 650 -19.93 -7.31 -40.72
C VAL A 650 -20.41 -6.47 -39.55
N THR A 651 -21.44 -6.93 -38.85
CA THR A 651 -21.96 -6.29 -37.63
C THR A 651 -21.24 -6.77 -36.37
N TYR A 652 -21.31 -6.02 -35.26
CA TYR A 652 -20.74 -6.49 -33.98
C TYR A 652 -21.41 -7.79 -33.50
N GLN A 653 -22.70 -7.99 -33.79
CA GLN A 653 -23.41 -9.24 -33.53
C GLN A 653 -22.79 -10.43 -34.28
N GLN A 654 -22.51 -10.27 -35.58
CA GLN A 654 -21.85 -11.29 -36.40
C GLN A 654 -20.40 -11.52 -35.95
N MET A 655 -19.66 -10.46 -35.65
CA MET A 655 -18.28 -10.53 -35.14
C MET A 655 -18.20 -11.27 -33.80
N GLN A 656 -19.14 -11.03 -32.87
CA GLN A 656 -19.20 -11.80 -31.61
C GLN A 656 -19.48 -13.29 -31.88
N GLY A 657 -20.38 -13.61 -32.82
CA GLY A 657 -20.64 -14.99 -33.23
C GLY A 657 -19.41 -15.68 -33.82
N ILE A 658 -18.66 -14.98 -34.68
CA ILE A 658 -17.38 -15.46 -35.25
C ILE A 658 -16.34 -15.70 -34.13
N ILE A 659 -16.21 -14.77 -33.19
CA ILE A 659 -15.30 -14.89 -32.05
C ILE A 659 -15.64 -16.11 -31.20
N GLU A 660 -16.88 -16.29 -30.76
CA GLU A 660 -17.25 -17.44 -29.92
C GLU A 660 -17.03 -18.78 -30.64
N LYS A 661 -17.40 -18.86 -31.92
CA LYS A 661 -17.16 -20.05 -32.77
C LYS A 661 -15.68 -20.42 -32.83
N LEU A 662 -14.79 -19.46 -33.06
CA LEU A 662 -13.34 -19.68 -33.10
C LEU A 662 -12.77 -20.06 -31.72
N LEU A 663 -13.29 -19.51 -30.63
CA LEU A 663 -12.88 -19.87 -29.26
C LEU A 663 -13.27 -21.30 -28.88
N GLU A 664 -14.48 -21.73 -29.25
CA GLU A 664 -14.95 -23.11 -29.04
C GLU A 664 -14.09 -24.11 -29.82
N GLN A 665 -13.85 -23.85 -31.11
CA GLN A 665 -13.00 -24.69 -31.96
C GLN A 665 -11.57 -24.82 -31.40
N ASN A 666 -11.03 -23.74 -30.80
CA ASN A 666 -9.68 -23.71 -30.26
C ASN A 666 -9.59 -24.00 -28.75
N ASN A 667 -10.61 -24.66 -28.17
CA ASN A 667 -10.65 -25.16 -26.79
C ASN A 667 -10.44 -24.08 -25.70
N TYR A 668 -10.69 -22.79 -25.98
CA TYR A 668 -10.43 -21.66 -25.07
C TYR A 668 -11.05 -21.87 -23.67
N TYR A 669 -12.26 -22.42 -23.62
CA TYR A 669 -13.02 -22.63 -22.38
C TYR A 669 -12.64 -23.88 -21.58
N ARG A 670 -11.79 -24.77 -22.12
CA ARG A 670 -11.54 -26.10 -21.53
C ARG A 670 -10.59 -26.08 -20.32
N SER A 671 -9.97 -24.93 -20.05
CA SER A 671 -8.98 -24.70 -18.99
C SER A 671 -9.58 -24.36 -17.61
N THR A 672 -10.91 -24.25 -17.48
CA THR A 672 -11.58 -23.72 -16.27
C THR A 672 -12.42 -24.73 -15.48
N GLN A 673 -12.39 -26.04 -15.82
CA GLN A 673 -13.16 -27.08 -15.14
C GLN A 673 -12.33 -28.07 -14.29
N SER A 674 -11.04 -27.79 -14.04
CA SER A 674 -10.19 -28.63 -13.18
C SER A 674 -9.40 -27.82 -12.15
N SER A 675 -10.09 -27.29 -11.14
CA SER A 675 -9.54 -26.77 -9.87
C SER A 675 -10.64 -26.68 -8.82
#